data_AF-A0A402DQE5-F1
#
_entry.id   AF-A0A402DQE5-F1
#
_cell.length_a   1.000
_cell.length_b   1.000
_cell.length_c   1.000
_cell.angle_alpha   90.00
_cell.angle_beta   90.00
_cell.angle_gamma   90.00
#
_symmetry.space_group_name_H-M   'P 1'
#
loop_
_entity.id
_entity.type
_entity.pdbx_description
1 polymer ?
#
loop_
_entity_poly.entity_id
_entity_poly.type
_entity_poly.pdbx_seq_one_letter_code
_entity_poly.pdbx_strand_id
1 'polypeptide(L)'
;MGNRNGDLEVVDAVVVGSGFGAAVAAQRLAEAGKQVVVMERGRRYGPGDFARTPAQMGRNFWDPSEKLYGLFDAWSFRGTEGLVSSGLGGGSLIYANVLLRKDEHWFVHDSPLPGGGYEHWPFSRADLDPHYDVVERMLGATPYPYQDTPKTNAVERAAVAIGMPAVRPPLAVTFARPGEAPAPGLELPAAGYGTVHAGSRRLTCTLCGECDIGCNAGAKNTLDHTYLASAAHHGADLRTLHEVRAIRPLGEGGGYLVKYVVHEPGAKGLEDTRTRSLPERSIVARRVVLGAGTFGTTFLLLRSRASLPGLGPALGTRFCGNGDLLTLLMDCTLDGEHLPVDGGTGPVITTAVRRPDALDGDGWTGRGFYVEDAGFPGFLGWLVETAQLRSAARRAAAFAWQVVRNRVLAHGRSNISADLSTLLGDGRLSAGSLPLLGMGRDIPDGTMSLHEGRLAVDWTTATSRAYFDEMRATMERLSDALGASFKDNPLWWAKRVITVHPLGGVPIGRHVGEGVCDAYGEVRGHPGLHVVDGSAMPGPVGANPSLTIAAMADRAATRMLEQDWSRPTATSIAAPARARASVVPGATSVAFTERMTGPFTLDQTDPQRGAEIARSLRDHLTFVLTITATDIEAFVADPLHRAEATGWVESNVLGGRLDVERGWFHLFVHPRGTPGRRMLYRLWLRDTAGSPLTLLGAKDVEDDQGLDVWADTTTLFVRVVAGHLPPPEAATHAQALAVLADLDDGLGPTAPDKTLGAGVLVIKPWDLAKQLTTFRTQGDAGPAALAQFGRLFLGELWDVYVADRLAGRRGGVRVGTREGR
;
A
#
# COMPACT_ATOMS: atom_id res chain seq x y z
N MET A 1 -2.91 -25.76 -17.88
CA MET A 1 -1.87 -26.44 -18.68
C MET A 1 -0.75 -25.45 -18.90
N GLY A 2 0.44 -25.68 -18.33
CA GLY A 2 1.58 -24.77 -18.46
C GLY A 2 2.23 -24.90 -19.83
N ASN A 3 2.33 -23.78 -20.56
CA ASN A 3 3.01 -23.68 -21.83
C ASN A 3 4.50 -24.03 -21.64
N ARG A 4 5.01 -25.04 -22.35
CA ARG A 4 6.39 -25.54 -22.24
C ARG A 4 7.38 -24.82 -23.18
N ASN A 5 6.89 -23.88 -24.00
CA ASN A 5 7.73 -22.95 -24.74
C ASN A 5 7.82 -21.65 -23.94
N GLY A 6 9.01 -21.08 -23.80
CA GLY A 6 9.28 -19.82 -23.08
C GLY A 6 8.67 -18.57 -23.72
N ASP A 7 7.51 -18.68 -24.35
CA ASP A 7 6.75 -17.56 -24.92
C ASP A 7 5.96 -16.86 -23.81
N LEU A 8 6.16 -15.54 -23.70
CA LEU A 8 5.41 -14.68 -22.78
C LEU A 8 3.92 -14.72 -23.13
N GLU A 9 3.09 -14.96 -22.12
CA GLU A 9 1.63 -14.88 -22.26
C GLU A 9 1.22 -13.43 -22.58
N VAL A 10 0.36 -13.24 -23.58
CA VAL A 10 -0.13 -11.92 -24.02
C VAL A 10 -1.66 -11.91 -23.98
N VAL A 11 -2.24 -10.93 -23.29
CA VAL A 11 -3.69 -10.76 -23.15
C VAL A 11 -4.14 -9.33 -23.44
N ASP A 12 -5.44 -9.11 -23.59
CA ASP A 12 -5.99 -7.78 -23.81
C ASP A 12 -5.90 -6.95 -22.52
N ALA A 13 -6.30 -7.52 -21.39
CA ALA A 13 -6.25 -6.84 -20.10
C ALA A 13 -5.80 -7.74 -18.95
N VAL A 14 -4.93 -7.20 -18.10
CA VAL A 14 -4.67 -7.75 -16.76
C VAL A 14 -5.38 -6.86 -15.75
N VAL A 15 -6.24 -7.46 -14.94
CA VAL A 15 -6.92 -6.80 -13.82
C VAL A 15 -6.25 -7.25 -12.53
N VAL A 16 -5.69 -6.31 -11.78
CA VAL A 16 -4.96 -6.58 -10.54
C VAL A 16 -5.89 -6.39 -9.34
N GLY A 17 -6.07 -7.44 -8.54
CA GLY A 17 -7.07 -7.50 -7.48
C GLY A 17 -8.44 -7.96 -7.97
N SER A 18 -9.35 -8.25 -7.04
CA SER A 18 -10.69 -8.74 -7.33
C SER A 18 -11.80 -8.10 -6.48
N GLY A 19 -11.54 -6.92 -5.91
CA GLY A 19 -12.53 -6.09 -5.20
C GLY A 19 -13.51 -5.37 -6.15
N PHE A 20 -14.33 -4.45 -5.62
CA PHE A 20 -15.42 -3.79 -6.38
C PHE A 20 -14.99 -3.23 -7.73
N GLY A 21 -13.95 -2.39 -7.75
CA GLY A 21 -13.45 -1.80 -8.99
C GLY A 21 -12.98 -2.82 -10.01
N ALA A 22 -12.12 -3.74 -9.57
CA ALA A 22 -11.57 -4.80 -10.40
C ALA A 22 -12.64 -5.75 -10.95
N ALA A 23 -13.57 -6.21 -10.11
CA ALA A 23 -14.60 -7.17 -10.51
C ALA A 23 -15.56 -6.58 -11.55
N VAL A 24 -15.97 -5.33 -11.38
CA VAL A 24 -16.79 -4.60 -12.36
C VAL A 24 -16.04 -4.47 -13.68
N ALA A 25 -14.81 -3.95 -13.66
CA ALA A 25 -14.02 -3.80 -14.88
C ALA A 25 -13.77 -5.14 -15.59
N ALA A 26 -13.42 -6.19 -14.84
CA ALA A 26 -13.20 -7.53 -15.38
C ALA A 26 -14.44 -8.08 -16.09
N GLN A 27 -15.62 -7.95 -15.46
CA GLN A 27 -16.87 -8.41 -16.05
C GLN A 27 -17.21 -7.65 -17.33
N ARG A 28 -17.13 -6.32 -17.31
CA ARG A 28 -17.47 -5.48 -18.48
C ARG A 28 -16.54 -5.74 -19.65
N LEU A 29 -15.25 -5.88 -19.40
CA LEU A 29 -14.25 -6.20 -20.43
C LEU A 29 -14.45 -7.62 -20.99
N ALA A 30 -14.72 -8.61 -20.13
CA ALA A 30 -14.97 -9.99 -20.56
C ALA A 30 -16.28 -10.13 -21.34
N GLU A 31 -17.35 -9.48 -20.90
CA GLU A 31 -18.65 -9.42 -21.61
C GLU A 31 -18.48 -8.81 -23.01
N ALA A 32 -17.60 -7.82 -23.16
CA ALA A 32 -17.22 -7.25 -24.45
C ALA A 32 -16.25 -8.12 -25.29
N GLY A 33 -15.99 -9.36 -24.86
CA GLY A 33 -15.17 -10.35 -25.59
C GLY A 33 -13.66 -10.12 -25.48
N LYS A 34 -13.18 -9.32 -24.52
CA LYS A 34 -11.74 -9.12 -24.30
C LYS A 34 -11.13 -10.31 -23.54
N GLN A 35 -9.89 -10.65 -23.86
CA GLN A 35 -9.10 -11.61 -23.08
C GLN A 35 -8.66 -10.97 -21.76
N VAL A 36 -9.34 -11.32 -20.67
CA VAL A 36 -9.11 -10.76 -19.34
C VAL A 36 -8.49 -11.80 -18.42
N VAL A 37 -7.39 -11.42 -17.76
CA VAL A 37 -6.80 -12.19 -16.64
C VAL A 37 -6.95 -11.37 -15.37
N VAL A 38 -7.67 -11.92 -14.38
CA VAL A 38 -7.79 -11.34 -13.04
C VAL A 38 -6.74 -11.99 -12.13
N MET A 39 -5.89 -11.19 -11.50
CA MET A 39 -4.86 -11.65 -10.56
C MET A 39 -5.22 -11.25 -9.13
N GLU A 40 -5.62 -12.24 -8.33
CA GLU A 40 -5.95 -12.07 -6.91
C GLU A 40 -4.85 -12.71 -6.06
N ARG A 41 -4.30 -11.94 -5.11
CA ARG A 41 -3.27 -12.45 -4.20
C ARG A 41 -3.82 -13.48 -3.22
N GLY A 42 -5.06 -13.32 -2.76
CA GLY A 42 -5.73 -14.23 -1.85
C GLY A 42 -6.29 -15.49 -2.51
N ARG A 43 -6.90 -16.34 -1.69
CA ARG A 43 -7.59 -17.58 -2.14
C ARG A 43 -9.08 -17.36 -2.40
N ARG A 44 -9.73 -18.37 -2.97
CA ARG A 44 -11.20 -18.43 -3.10
C ARG A 44 -11.84 -18.86 -1.77
N TYR A 45 -13.00 -18.27 -1.45
CA TYR A 45 -13.82 -18.60 -0.28
C TYR A 45 -15.26 -18.86 -0.72
N GLY A 46 -15.72 -20.10 -0.63
CA GLY A 46 -17.12 -20.46 -0.88
C GLY A 46 -17.95 -20.53 0.41
N PRO A 47 -19.28 -20.68 0.29
CA PRO A 47 -20.14 -21.02 1.43
C PRO A 47 -19.59 -22.22 2.21
N GLY A 48 -19.31 -22.03 3.50
CA GLY A 48 -18.71 -23.04 4.40
C GLY A 48 -17.22 -22.86 4.67
N ASP A 49 -16.49 -22.11 3.82
CA ASP A 49 -15.04 -21.93 3.96
C ASP A 49 -14.62 -20.86 4.98
N PHE A 50 -15.57 -20.01 5.42
CA PHE A 50 -15.26 -18.89 6.31
C PHE A 50 -15.06 -19.37 7.75
N ALA A 51 -13.98 -18.90 8.37
CA ALA A 51 -13.56 -19.29 9.72
C ALA A 51 -14.64 -18.99 10.77
N ARG A 52 -14.87 -19.93 11.70
CA ARG A 52 -15.80 -19.78 12.84
C ARG A 52 -15.22 -20.12 14.21
N THR A 53 -14.12 -20.85 14.24
CA THR A 53 -13.42 -21.20 15.49
C THR A 53 -12.21 -20.28 15.71
N PRO A 54 -11.75 -20.08 16.96
CA PRO A 54 -10.56 -19.26 17.21
C PRO A 54 -9.31 -19.80 16.49
N ALA A 55 -9.17 -21.13 16.39
CA ALA A 55 -8.05 -21.78 15.70
C ALA A 55 -8.08 -21.60 14.17
N GLN A 56 -9.28 -21.48 13.58
CA GLN A 56 -9.41 -21.10 12.17
C GLN A 56 -9.13 -19.60 12.00
N MET A 57 -9.68 -18.75 12.88
CA MET A 57 -9.52 -17.29 12.79
C MET A 57 -8.06 -16.86 12.95
N GLY A 58 -7.31 -17.47 13.88
CA GLY A 58 -5.88 -17.17 14.07
C GLY A 58 -5.01 -17.50 12.86
N ARG A 59 -5.48 -18.34 11.93
CA ARG A 59 -4.82 -18.65 10.65
C ARG A 59 -5.44 -17.91 9.46
N ASN A 60 -6.47 -17.10 9.69
CA ASN A 60 -7.23 -16.43 8.65
C ASN A 60 -6.70 -15.01 8.33
N PHE A 61 -5.42 -14.76 8.60
CA PHE A 61 -4.73 -13.53 8.23
C PHE A 61 -3.86 -13.73 6.98
N TRP A 62 -3.63 -12.66 6.25
CA TRP A 62 -2.75 -12.60 5.09
C TRP A 62 -1.36 -12.12 5.53
N ASP A 63 -0.45 -13.06 5.69
CA ASP A 63 0.98 -12.79 5.82
C ASP A 63 1.76 -13.97 5.21
N PRO A 64 1.99 -13.96 3.89
CA PRO A 64 2.70 -15.03 3.22
C PRO A 64 4.12 -15.26 3.77
N SER A 65 4.74 -14.26 4.42
CA SER A 65 6.08 -14.42 5.00
C SER A 65 6.08 -15.32 6.24
N GLU A 66 4.96 -15.35 6.95
CA GLU A 66 4.66 -16.25 8.06
C GLU A 66 3.81 -17.46 7.63
N LYS A 67 3.71 -17.70 6.31
CA LYS A 67 2.91 -18.80 5.70
C LYS A 67 1.41 -18.70 5.99
N LEU A 68 0.90 -17.50 6.23
CA LEU A 68 -0.51 -17.21 6.42
C LEU A 68 -1.12 -16.69 5.11
N TYR A 69 -2.14 -17.39 4.61
CA TYR A 69 -2.81 -17.10 3.33
C TYR A 69 -4.33 -16.90 3.52
N GLY A 70 -4.68 -16.31 4.65
CA GLY A 70 -6.04 -16.07 5.10
C GLY A 70 -6.69 -14.83 4.51
N LEU A 71 -7.92 -14.58 4.94
CA LEU A 71 -8.83 -13.58 4.37
C LEU A 71 -8.51 -12.15 4.77
N PHE A 72 -8.07 -11.94 6.02
CA PHE A 72 -7.92 -10.60 6.60
C PHE A 72 -6.50 -10.08 6.44
N ASP A 73 -6.35 -8.84 6.01
CA ASP A 73 -5.05 -8.15 5.95
C ASP A 73 -5.14 -6.88 6.80
N ALA A 74 -4.36 -6.84 7.88
CA ALA A 74 -4.39 -5.78 8.88
C ALA A 74 -3.16 -4.90 8.73
N TRP A 75 -3.38 -3.60 8.60
CA TRP A 75 -2.36 -2.60 8.39
C TRP A 75 -2.30 -1.66 9.59
N SER A 76 -1.08 -1.36 10.04
CA SER A 76 -0.85 -0.42 11.13
C SER A 76 0.03 0.73 10.70
N PHE A 77 -0.49 1.95 10.90
CA PHE A 77 0.16 3.18 10.48
C PHE A 77 0.23 4.20 11.61
N ARG A 78 0.86 5.35 11.32
CA ARG A 78 0.90 6.46 12.26
C ARG A 78 -0.50 7.10 12.33
N GLY A 79 -1.22 6.87 13.42
CA GLY A 79 -2.51 7.52 13.71
C GLY A 79 -3.75 6.79 13.20
N THR A 80 -3.61 5.71 12.43
CA THR A 80 -4.72 4.90 11.91
C THR A 80 -4.34 3.45 11.72
N GLU A 81 -5.33 2.58 11.81
CA GLU A 81 -5.26 1.16 11.45
C GLU A 81 -6.19 0.91 10.26
N GLY A 82 -5.83 -0.02 9.37
CA GLY A 82 -6.66 -0.41 8.24
C GLY A 82 -6.94 -1.90 8.25
N LEU A 83 -8.20 -2.30 8.03
CA LEU A 83 -8.57 -3.70 7.87
C LEU A 83 -9.15 -3.93 6.46
N VAL A 84 -8.45 -4.73 5.66
CA VAL A 84 -8.86 -5.07 4.29
C VAL A 84 -8.86 -6.59 4.09
N SER A 85 -9.23 -7.04 2.90
CA SER A 85 -9.32 -8.47 2.58
C SER A 85 -8.40 -8.89 1.43
N SER A 86 -7.87 -10.10 1.56
CA SER A 86 -7.12 -10.86 0.55
C SER A 86 -7.89 -12.13 0.19
N GLY A 87 -8.73 -12.06 -0.84
CA GLY A 87 -9.53 -13.19 -1.31
C GLY A 87 -10.25 -12.85 -2.60
N LEU A 88 -10.68 -13.87 -3.36
CA LEU A 88 -11.41 -13.68 -4.61
C LEU A 88 -12.77 -13.04 -4.32
N GLY A 89 -12.90 -11.74 -4.60
CA GLY A 89 -14.03 -10.89 -4.21
C GLY A 89 -13.64 -9.71 -3.31
N GLY A 90 -12.40 -9.65 -2.84
CA GLY A 90 -11.83 -8.56 -2.03
C GLY A 90 -12.71 -8.19 -0.82
N GLY A 91 -12.84 -6.88 -0.57
CA GLY A 91 -13.62 -6.34 0.56
C GLY A 91 -15.09 -6.78 0.60
N SER A 92 -15.69 -7.20 -0.52
CA SER A 92 -17.08 -7.70 -0.50
C SER A 92 -17.25 -8.95 0.38
N LEU A 93 -16.18 -9.72 0.58
CA LEU A 93 -16.20 -10.89 1.47
C LEU A 93 -16.41 -10.49 2.94
N ILE A 94 -15.95 -9.31 3.36
CA ILE A 94 -15.92 -8.86 4.77
C ILE A 94 -16.65 -7.54 5.05
N TYR A 95 -17.38 -6.98 4.08
CA TYR A 95 -18.19 -5.76 4.30
C TYR A 95 -19.61 -6.06 4.83
N ALA A 96 -20.26 -4.98 5.29
CA ALA A 96 -21.61 -4.97 5.82
C ALA A 96 -22.75 -5.01 4.78
N ASN A 97 -22.45 -4.94 3.48
CA ASN A 97 -23.42 -4.98 2.36
C ASN A 97 -24.22 -3.71 2.07
N VAL A 98 -23.94 -2.59 2.74
CA VAL A 98 -24.66 -1.35 2.50
C VAL A 98 -24.32 -0.76 1.12
N LEU A 99 -25.36 -0.35 0.39
CA LEU A 99 -25.30 0.23 -0.96
C LEU A 99 -25.97 1.61 -0.98
N LEU A 100 -25.44 2.54 -0.18
CA LEU A 100 -25.85 3.95 -0.21
C LEU A 100 -25.16 4.69 -1.35
N ARG A 101 -25.92 5.43 -2.17
CA ARG A 101 -25.37 6.32 -3.18
C ARG A 101 -24.74 7.54 -2.52
N LYS A 102 -23.66 8.07 -3.10
CA LYS A 102 -23.08 9.34 -2.65
C LYS A 102 -24.10 10.46 -2.87
N ASP A 103 -24.31 11.30 -1.86
CA ASP A 103 -25.22 12.44 -1.96
C ASP A 103 -24.77 13.42 -3.05
N GLU A 104 -25.71 13.99 -3.79
CA GLU A 104 -25.41 14.94 -4.87
C GLU A 104 -24.68 16.18 -4.35
N HIS A 105 -25.08 16.71 -3.19
CA HIS A 105 -24.44 17.87 -2.58
C HIS A 105 -23.01 17.57 -2.11
N TRP A 106 -22.65 16.29 -1.97
CA TRP A 106 -21.32 15.88 -1.50
C TRP A 106 -20.31 15.67 -2.63
N PHE A 107 -20.70 15.83 -3.90
CA PHE A 107 -19.76 15.96 -5.04
C PHE A 107 -19.19 17.37 -5.07
N VAL A 108 -18.39 17.71 -4.05
CA VAL A 108 -17.86 19.07 -3.95
C VAL A 108 -16.74 19.25 -4.96
N HIS A 109 -16.79 20.36 -5.70
CA HIS A 109 -15.81 20.68 -6.72
C HIS A 109 -14.65 21.51 -6.15
N ASP A 110 -14.88 22.47 -5.26
CA ASP A 110 -13.80 23.34 -4.76
C ASP A 110 -13.92 23.62 -3.25
N SER A 111 -13.90 22.58 -2.41
CA SER A 111 -13.87 22.76 -0.94
C SER A 111 -12.44 23.03 -0.48
N PRO A 112 -12.12 24.18 0.15
CA PRO A 112 -10.79 24.42 0.70
C PRO A 112 -10.45 23.37 1.76
N LEU A 113 -9.22 22.85 1.70
CA LEU A 113 -8.66 21.92 2.66
C LEU A 113 -7.54 22.60 3.48
N PRO A 114 -7.34 22.23 4.75
CA PRO A 114 -6.18 22.64 5.52
C PRO A 114 -4.89 22.40 4.72
N GLY A 115 -4.03 23.42 4.60
CA GLY A 115 -2.84 23.38 3.75
C GLY A 115 -3.01 23.95 2.33
N GLY A 116 -4.18 24.53 2.00
CA GLY A 116 -4.39 25.32 0.76
C GLY A 116 -4.82 24.51 -0.47
N GLY A 117 -5.25 23.26 -0.29
CA GLY A 117 -5.76 22.39 -1.36
C GLY A 117 -7.29 22.42 -1.52
N TYR A 118 -7.81 21.55 -2.40
CA TYR A 118 -9.26 21.40 -2.65
C TYR A 118 -9.69 19.93 -2.77
N GLU A 119 -10.88 19.59 -2.24
CA GLU A 119 -11.60 18.35 -2.56
C GLU A 119 -12.40 18.59 -3.84
N HIS A 120 -11.94 18.04 -4.97
CA HIS A 120 -12.57 18.18 -6.29
C HIS A 120 -12.92 16.82 -6.87
N TRP A 121 -14.22 16.61 -7.14
CA TRP A 121 -14.73 15.46 -7.90
C TRP A 121 -14.94 15.88 -9.37
N PRO A 122 -14.23 15.31 -10.37
CA PRO A 122 -14.38 15.72 -11.77
C PRO A 122 -15.56 15.06 -12.49
N PHE A 123 -16.50 14.53 -11.72
CA PHE A 123 -17.77 13.97 -12.18
C PHE A 123 -18.81 14.25 -11.10
N SER A 124 -20.07 14.26 -11.50
CA SER A 124 -21.24 14.58 -10.69
C SER A 124 -22.02 13.33 -10.31
N ARG A 125 -23.08 13.52 -9.52
CA ARG A 125 -24.07 12.47 -9.26
C ARG A 125 -24.75 11.99 -10.54
N ALA A 126 -25.12 12.92 -11.43
CA ALA A 126 -25.76 12.62 -12.70
C ALA A 126 -24.89 11.74 -13.61
N ASP A 127 -23.57 11.93 -13.59
CA ASP A 127 -22.62 11.08 -14.32
C ASP A 127 -22.56 9.65 -13.79
N LEU A 128 -22.89 9.43 -12.50
CA LEU A 128 -22.83 8.11 -11.86
C LEU A 128 -24.18 7.41 -11.75
N ASP A 129 -25.32 8.10 -11.79
CA ASP A 129 -26.64 7.47 -11.61
C ASP A 129 -26.93 6.29 -12.55
N PRO A 130 -26.64 6.36 -13.87
CA PRO A 130 -26.82 5.20 -14.74
C PRO A 130 -25.98 3.99 -14.32
N HIS A 131 -24.79 4.24 -13.78
CA HIS A 131 -23.86 3.21 -13.32
C HIS A 131 -24.24 2.68 -11.94
N TYR A 132 -24.76 3.53 -11.05
CA TYR A 132 -25.38 3.11 -9.80
C TYR A 132 -26.52 2.12 -10.07
N ASP A 133 -27.40 2.44 -11.02
CA ASP A 133 -28.52 1.57 -11.39
C ASP A 133 -28.05 0.19 -11.90
N VAL A 134 -26.96 0.14 -12.68
CA VAL A 134 -26.36 -1.11 -13.15
C VAL A 134 -25.83 -1.93 -11.97
N VAL A 135 -25.07 -1.30 -11.08
CA VAL A 135 -24.44 -1.98 -9.95
C VAL A 135 -25.47 -2.49 -8.95
N GLU A 136 -26.48 -1.69 -8.61
CA GLU A 136 -27.55 -2.08 -7.70
C GLU A 136 -28.34 -3.28 -8.23
N ARG A 137 -28.66 -3.30 -9.54
CA ARG A 137 -29.30 -4.47 -10.15
C ARG A 137 -28.42 -5.72 -10.07
N MET A 138 -27.13 -5.60 -10.38
CA MET A 138 -26.20 -6.74 -10.37
C MET A 138 -25.96 -7.29 -8.95
N LEU A 139 -25.93 -6.41 -7.95
CA LEU A 139 -25.77 -6.79 -6.54
C LEU A 139 -27.10 -7.14 -5.84
N GLY A 140 -28.23 -6.97 -6.51
CA GLY A 140 -29.55 -7.22 -5.96
C GLY A 140 -29.86 -6.34 -4.74
N ALA A 141 -29.59 -5.04 -4.86
CA ALA A 141 -29.79 -4.07 -3.78
C ALA A 141 -31.24 -4.07 -3.29
N THR A 142 -31.46 -4.36 -2.00
CA THR A 142 -32.80 -4.36 -1.41
C THR A 142 -32.75 -3.87 0.04
N PRO A 143 -33.69 -3.04 0.50
CA PRO A 143 -33.81 -2.69 1.90
C PRO A 143 -34.04 -3.91 2.80
N TYR A 144 -33.67 -3.79 4.07
CA TYR A 144 -33.91 -4.82 5.07
C TYR A 144 -35.41 -4.98 5.37
N PRO A 145 -36.02 -6.17 5.13
CA PRO A 145 -37.48 -6.29 5.09
C PRO A 145 -38.14 -6.62 6.44
N TYR A 146 -37.41 -7.15 7.42
CA TYR A 146 -37.99 -7.64 8.67
C TYR A 146 -38.28 -6.51 9.66
N GLN A 147 -39.43 -6.53 10.31
CA GLN A 147 -39.92 -5.47 11.21
C GLN A 147 -39.73 -5.80 12.70
N ASP A 148 -39.44 -7.06 13.01
CA ASP A 148 -39.34 -7.61 14.36
C ASP A 148 -37.88 -7.70 14.86
N THR A 149 -36.95 -7.06 14.17
CA THR A 149 -35.52 -7.09 14.54
C THR A 149 -35.23 -6.09 15.66
N PRO A 150 -34.80 -6.54 16.86
CA PRO A 150 -34.73 -5.68 18.03
C PRO A 150 -33.82 -4.46 17.88
N LYS A 151 -32.59 -4.63 17.34
CA LYS A 151 -31.66 -3.51 17.10
C LYS A 151 -32.20 -2.47 16.12
N THR A 152 -32.83 -2.92 15.03
CA THR A 152 -33.45 -2.05 14.02
C THR A 152 -34.50 -1.17 14.69
N ASN A 153 -35.41 -1.80 15.43
CA ASN A 153 -36.47 -1.10 16.13
C ASN A 153 -35.92 -0.14 17.22
N ALA A 154 -34.82 -0.49 17.87
CA ALA A 154 -34.18 0.38 18.87
C ALA A 154 -33.62 1.64 18.22
N VAL A 155 -32.81 1.50 17.17
CA VAL A 155 -32.17 2.64 16.49
C VAL A 155 -33.20 3.53 15.79
N GLU A 156 -34.20 2.96 15.11
CA GLU A 156 -35.27 3.74 14.49
C GLU A 156 -36.04 4.57 15.52
N ARG A 157 -36.36 3.99 16.69
CA ARG A 157 -37.01 4.73 17.79
C ARG A 157 -36.11 5.82 18.36
N ALA A 158 -34.84 5.54 18.58
CA ALA A 158 -33.87 6.50 19.09
C ALA A 158 -33.71 7.69 18.13
N ALA A 159 -33.62 7.43 16.82
CA ALA A 159 -33.53 8.46 15.79
C ALA A 159 -34.77 9.38 15.80
N VAL A 160 -35.97 8.81 15.90
CA VAL A 160 -37.22 9.58 16.03
C VAL A 160 -37.20 10.46 17.29
N ALA A 161 -36.77 9.91 18.43
CA ALA A 161 -36.73 10.64 19.70
C ALA A 161 -35.78 11.85 19.66
N ILE A 162 -34.68 11.76 18.92
CA ILE A 162 -33.71 12.86 18.75
C ILE A 162 -33.99 13.74 17.52
N GLY A 163 -35.10 13.50 16.81
CA GLY A 163 -35.52 14.28 15.64
C GLY A 163 -34.62 14.09 14.42
N MET A 164 -34.01 12.90 14.24
CA MET A 164 -33.15 12.59 13.10
C MET A 164 -33.80 11.59 12.13
N PRO A 165 -33.59 11.75 10.82
CA PRO A 165 -34.08 10.80 9.83
C PRO A 165 -33.32 9.48 9.91
N ALA A 166 -34.07 8.37 10.02
CA ALA A 166 -33.56 7.02 9.88
C ALA A 166 -34.11 6.38 8.60
N VAL A 167 -33.25 5.63 7.91
CA VAL A 167 -33.61 4.85 6.72
C VAL A 167 -33.05 3.44 6.84
N ARG A 168 -33.73 2.47 6.24
CA ARG A 168 -33.14 1.14 6.03
C ARG A 168 -32.42 1.14 4.69
N PRO A 169 -31.07 1.19 4.67
CA PRO A 169 -30.37 1.35 3.41
C PRO A 169 -30.52 0.09 2.54
N PRO A 170 -30.41 0.21 1.21
CA PRO A 170 -30.33 -0.95 0.34
C PRO A 170 -29.11 -1.80 0.69
N LEU A 171 -29.31 -3.12 0.80
CA LEU A 171 -28.28 -4.09 1.11
C LEU A 171 -28.06 -5.05 -0.06
N ALA A 172 -26.81 -5.41 -0.34
CA ALA A 172 -26.43 -6.49 -1.26
C ALA A 172 -26.63 -7.88 -0.60
N VAL A 173 -27.84 -8.16 -0.11
CA VAL A 173 -28.20 -9.38 0.61
C VAL A 173 -29.51 -9.92 0.07
N THR A 174 -29.56 -11.22 -0.20
CA THR A 174 -30.78 -11.85 -0.68
C THR A 174 -31.64 -12.32 0.50
N PHE A 175 -32.81 -11.70 0.70
CA PHE A 175 -33.75 -12.02 1.78
C PHE A 175 -34.93 -12.91 1.35
N ALA A 176 -35.20 -12.99 0.05
CA ALA A 176 -36.33 -13.72 -0.52
C ALA A 176 -35.91 -14.45 -1.79
N ARG A 177 -36.64 -15.52 -2.14
CA ARG A 177 -36.57 -16.10 -3.48
C ARG A 177 -37.33 -15.22 -4.48
N PRO A 178 -36.98 -15.23 -5.77
CA PRO A 178 -37.71 -14.46 -6.77
C PRO A 178 -39.22 -14.74 -6.74
N GLY A 179 -40.04 -13.70 -6.56
CA GLY A 179 -41.50 -13.79 -6.52
C GLY A 179 -42.10 -14.29 -5.19
N GLU A 180 -41.29 -14.50 -4.15
CA GLU A 180 -41.74 -14.99 -2.85
C GLU A 180 -41.54 -13.95 -1.73
N ALA A 181 -42.21 -14.17 -0.59
CA ALA A 181 -42.01 -13.35 0.60
C ALA A 181 -40.63 -13.60 1.23
N PRO A 182 -40.04 -12.59 1.93
CA PRO A 182 -38.81 -12.77 2.69
C PRO A 182 -38.93 -13.91 3.72
N ALA A 183 -37.97 -14.82 3.68
CA ALA A 183 -37.91 -15.94 4.61
C ALA A 183 -36.45 -16.39 4.80
N PRO A 184 -35.97 -16.60 6.04
CA PRO A 184 -34.59 -17.01 6.30
C PRO A 184 -34.28 -18.44 5.85
N GLY A 185 -33.06 -18.67 5.34
CA GLY A 185 -32.52 -20.02 5.11
C GLY A 185 -33.14 -20.80 3.94
N LEU A 186 -33.84 -20.14 3.02
CA LEU A 186 -34.38 -20.77 1.80
C LEU A 186 -33.29 -20.92 0.75
N GLU A 187 -33.26 -22.05 0.05
CA GLU A 187 -32.31 -22.27 -1.03
C GLU A 187 -32.55 -21.35 -2.22
N LEU A 188 -31.49 -20.69 -2.68
CA LEU A 188 -31.51 -19.77 -3.80
C LEU A 188 -31.31 -20.52 -5.13
N PRO A 189 -32.01 -20.11 -6.20
CA PRO A 189 -31.72 -20.63 -7.54
C PRO A 189 -30.31 -20.23 -7.98
N ALA A 190 -29.73 -21.04 -8.87
CA ALA A 190 -28.48 -20.67 -9.53
C ALA A 190 -28.68 -19.42 -10.40
N ALA A 191 -27.70 -18.53 -10.41
CA ALA A 191 -27.70 -17.40 -11.33
C ALA A 191 -27.53 -17.88 -12.78
N GLY A 192 -28.06 -17.12 -13.76
CA GLY A 192 -27.97 -17.48 -15.18
C GLY A 192 -26.54 -17.59 -15.71
N TYR A 193 -25.60 -16.86 -15.10
CA TYR A 193 -24.16 -16.92 -15.40
C TYR A 193 -23.41 -17.98 -14.57
N GLY A 194 -24.10 -18.80 -13.76
CA GLY A 194 -23.49 -19.86 -12.97
C GLY A 194 -22.76 -19.39 -11.70
N THR A 195 -21.74 -20.13 -11.28
CA THR A 195 -20.98 -19.90 -10.03
C THR A 195 -19.51 -20.28 -10.20
N VAL A 196 -18.61 -19.57 -9.51
CA VAL A 196 -17.19 -19.95 -9.40
C VAL A 196 -16.93 -20.95 -8.26
N HIS A 197 -17.97 -21.29 -7.49
CA HIS A 197 -17.91 -22.25 -6.38
C HIS A 197 -18.73 -23.48 -6.72
N ALA A 198 -18.10 -24.43 -7.43
CA ALA A 198 -18.77 -25.65 -7.87
C ALA A 198 -19.33 -26.44 -6.68
N GLY A 199 -20.60 -26.84 -6.77
CA GLY A 199 -21.28 -27.63 -5.73
C GLY A 199 -21.74 -26.85 -4.49
N SER A 200 -21.45 -25.55 -4.40
CA SER A 200 -21.90 -24.73 -3.29
C SER A 200 -23.38 -24.35 -3.43
N ARG A 201 -24.13 -24.54 -2.34
CA ARG A 201 -25.53 -24.09 -2.22
C ARG A 201 -25.55 -22.71 -1.56
N ARG A 202 -26.38 -21.81 -2.07
CA ARG A 202 -26.62 -20.49 -1.48
C ARG A 202 -28.02 -20.47 -0.86
N LEU A 203 -28.15 -19.82 0.28
CA LEU A 203 -29.41 -19.64 0.99
C LEU A 203 -29.75 -18.14 1.09
N THR A 204 -31.02 -17.82 1.28
CA THR A 204 -31.43 -16.49 1.76
C THR A 204 -30.83 -16.22 3.15
N CYS A 205 -30.73 -14.95 3.51
CA CYS A 205 -30.11 -14.50 4.76
C CYS A 205 -30.70 -15.26 5.96
N THR A 206 -29.82 -15.85 6.78
CA THR A 206 -30.20 -16.56 8.01
C THR A 206 -30.21 -15.66 9.24
N LEU A 207 -30.07 -14.33 9.03
CA LEU A 207 -30.10 -13.31 10.09
C LEU A 207 -29.03 -13.51 11.18
N CYS A 208 -27.85 -14.03 10.82
CA CYS A 208 -26.83 -14.44 11.80
C CYS A 208 -25.83 -13.36 12.24
N GLY A 209 -25.88 -12.14 11.70
CA GLY A 209 -24.96 -11.06 12.10
C GLY A 209 -23.49 -11.26 11.69
N GLU A 210 -23.16 -12.26 10.87
CA GLU A 210 -21.76 -12.64 10.58
C GLU A 210 -21.18 -11.99 9.30
N CYS A 211 -21.74 -10.87 8.83
CA CYS A 211 -21.39 -10.32 7.52
C CYS A 211 -19.89 -9.99 7.38
N ASP A 212 -19.29 -9.44 8.44
CA ASP A 212 -17.90 -8.93 8.41
C ASP A 212 -16.84 -10.02 8.57
N ILE A 213 -17.26 -11.26 8.83
CA ILE A 213 -16.39 -12.44 8.88
C ILE A 213 -16.69 -13.45 7.77
N GLY A 214 -17.40 -12.98 6.74
CA GLY A 214 -17.82 -13.77 5.59
C GLY A 214 -19.09 -14.59 5.83
N CYS A 215 -19.91 -14.75 4.80
CA CYS A 215 -21.23 -15.39 4.92
C CYS A 215 -21.18 -16.87 4.50
N ASN A 216 -21.20 -17.78 5.47
CA ASN A 216 -21.23 -19.22 5.19
C ASN A 216 -22.55 -19.71 4.57
N ALA A 217 -23.63 -18.92 4.62
CA ALA A 217 -24.89 -19.23 3.93
C ALA A 217 -24.88 -18.81 2.44
N GLY A 218 -23.91 -17.99 2.00
CA GLY A 218 -23.89 -17.44 0.64
C GLY A 218 -25.00 -16.40 0.35
N ALA A 219 -25.65 -15.87 1.38
CA ALA A 219 -26.75 -14.90 1.24
C ALA A 219 -26.29 -13.50 0.82
N LYS A 220 -25.06 -13.11 1.18
CA LYS A 220 -24.41 -11.90 0.69
C LYS A 220 -24.19 -12.03 -0.81
N ASN A 221 -24.56 -11.02 -1.58
CA ASN A 221 -24.28 -10.94 -3.01
C ASN A 221 -22.85 -10.39 -3.21
N THR A 222 -21.88 -11.14 -2.69
CA THR A 222 -20.45 -10.83 -2.84
C THR A 222 -20.01 -10.96 -4.30
N LEU A 223 -18.87 -10.35 -4.63
CA LEU A 223 -18.44 -10.20 -6.02
C LEU A 223 -18.11 -11.52 -6.72
N ASP A 224 -17.70 -12.53 -5.95
CA ASP A 224 -17.52 -13.92 -6.39
C ASP A 224 -18.84 -14.62 -6.78
N HIS A 225 -19.97 -14.20 -6.21
CA HIS A 225 -21.31 -14.69 -6.61
C HIS A 225 -21.98 -13.83 -7.69
N THR A 226 -21.43 -12.65 -7.98
CA THR A 226 -21.98 -11.69 -8.94
C THR A 226 -20.98 -11.43 -10.06
N TYR A 227 -20.24 -10.32 -9.99
CA TYR A 227 -19.40 -9.81 -11.08
C TYR A 227 -18.34 -10.80 -11.54
N LEU A 228 -17.62 -11.47 -10.64
CA LEU A 228 -16.56 -12.41 -10.99
C LEU A 228 -17.11 -13.72 -11.57
N ALA A 229 -18.28 -14.18 -11.09
CA ALA A 229 -18.97 -15.31 -11.71
C ALA A 229 -19.43 -14.99 -13.14
N SER A 230 -19.99 -13.79 -13.34
CA SER A 230 -20.32 -13.29 -14.67
C SER A 230 -19.07 -13.11 -15.57
N ALA A 231 -17.98 -12.55 -15.04
CA ALA A 231 -16.71 -12.43 -15.77
C ALA A 231 -16.18 -13.80 -16.22
N ALA A 232 -16.18 -14.80 -15.33
CA ALA A 232 -15.76 -16.16 -15.65
C ALA A 232 -16.70 -16.82 -16.69
N HIS A 233 -18.01 -16.58 -16.59
CA HIS A 233 -18.99 -17.03 -17.59
C HIS A 233 -18.67 -16.47 -18.99
N HIS A 234 -18.23 -15.22 -19.06
CA HIS A 234 -17.78 -14.58 -20.30
C HIS A 234 -16.31 -14.89 -20.67
N GLY A 235 -15.65 -15.82 -19.97
CA GLY A 235 -14.33 -16.33 -20.33
C GLY A 235 -13.13 -15.63 -19.67
N ALA A 236 -13.34 -14.78 -18.67
CA ALA A 236 -12.23 -14.24 -17.87
C ALA A 236 -11.49 -15.35 -17.09
N ASP A 237 -10.16 -15.29 -17.10
CA ASP A 237 -9.30 -16.20 -16.34
C ASP A 237 -9.05 -15.64 -14.92
N LEU A 238 -9.61 -16.31 -13.90
CA LEU A 238 -9.50 -15.89 -12.50
C LEU A 238 -8.36 -16.64 -11.79
N ARG A 239 -7.23 -15.97 -11.59
CA ARG A 239 -6.02 -16.52 -10.96
C ARG A 239 -5.90 -16.07 -9.51
N THR A 240 -6.25 -16.95 -8.58
CA THR A 240 -6.01 -16.76 -7.14
C THR A 240 -4.58 -17.11 -6.75
N LEU A 241 -4.12 -16.63 -5.59
CA LEU A 241 -2.74 -16.81 -5.12
C LEU A 241 -1.68 -16.22 -6.07
N HIS A 242 -2.08 -15.27 -6.90
CA HIS A 242 -1.20 -14.55 -7.85
C HIS A 242 -1.03 -13.11 -7.38
N GLU A 243 0.14 -12.77 -6.86
CA GLU A 243 0.43 -11.44 -6.34
C GLU A 243 1.30 -10.65 -7.31
N VAL A 244 0.73 -9.58 -7.87
CA VAL A 244 1.44 -8.65 -8.75
C VAL A 244 2.47 -7.86 -7.94
N ARG A 245 3.67 -7.71 -8.51
CA ARG A 245 4.83 -7.09 -7.85
C ARG A 245 5.35 -5.85 -8.54
N ALA A 246 5.21 -5.77 -9.86
CA ALA A 246 5.69 -4.65 -10.66
C ALA A 246 4.94 -4.55 -11.98
N ILE A 247 4.87 -3.32 -12.50
CA ILE A 247 4.26 -3.00 -13.81
C ILE A 247 5.23 -2.09 -14.56
N ARG A 248 5.46 -2.39 -15.84
CA ARG A 248 6.33 -1.59 -16.71
C ARG A 248 5.71 -1.41 -18.09
N PRO A 249 5.75 -0.21 -18.69
CA PRO A 249 5.29 0.01 -20.06
C PRO A 249 6.23 -0.64 -21.08
N LEU A 250 5.66 -1.12 -22.18
CA LEU A 250 6.37 -1.74 -23.30
C LEU A 250 6.60 -0.74 -24.45
N GLY A 251 7.46 0.27 -24.23
CA GLY A 251 8.08 1.11 -25.27
C GLY A 251 7.22 1.51 -26.50
N GLU A 252 7.87 1.62 -27.66
CA GLU A 252 7.21 1.91 -28.96
C GLU A 252 6.40 0.69 -29.43
N GLY A 253 5.16 0.61 -28.97
CA GLY A 253 4.24 -0.49 -29.25
C GLY A 253 3.04 -0.51 -28.30
N GLY A 254 3.19 0.13 -27.12
CA GLY A 254 2.12 0.23 -26.13
C GLY A 254 1.91 -1.06 -25.34
N GLY A 255 1.14 -0.95 -24.26
CA GLY A 255 0.92 -2.04 -23.32
C GLY A 255 1.97 -2.15 -22.22
N TYR A 256 1.86 -3.21 -21.43
CA TYR A 256 2.55 -3.36 -20.16
C TYR A 256 3.05 -4.78 -19.95
N LEU A 257 4.23 -4.90 -19.37
CA LEU A 257 4.69 -6.12 -18.73
C LEU A 257 4.28 -6.07 -17.26
N VAL A 258 3.54 -7.08 -16.83
CA VAL A 258 3.15 -7.26 -15.43
C VAL A 258 3.93 -8.44 -14.85
N LYS A 259 4.68 -8.16 -13.79
CA LYS A 259 5.38 -9.20 -13.03
C LYS A 259 4.57 -9.62 -11.82
N TYR A 260 4.55 -10.91 -11.56
CA TYR A 260 3.81 -11.48 -10.44
C TYR A 260 4.53 -12.69 -9.87
N VAL A 261 4.20 -13.03 -8.63
CA VAL A 261 4.60 -14.29 -7.98
C VAL A 261 3.38 -15.15 -7.74
N VAL A 262 3.58 -16.47 -7.67
CA VAL A 262 2.53 -17.42 -7.32
C VAL A 262 2.83 -17.98 -5.94
N HIS A 263 1.84 -17.90 -5.06
CA HIS A 263 1.90 -18.50 -3.74
C HIS A 263 1.37 -19.92 -3.80
N GLU A 264 2.12 -20.88 -3.26
CA GLU A 264 1.75 -22.31 -3.25
C GLU A 264 1.71 -22.85 -1.81
N PRO A 265 0.62 -22.60 -1.06
CA PRO A 265 0.48 -23.06 0.32
C PRO A 265 0.62 -24.59 0.41
N GLY A 266 1.56 -25.07 1.23
CA GLY A 266 1.76 -26.51 1.48
C GLY A 266 2.63 -27.26 0.46
N ALA A 267 3.27 -26.57 -0.49
CA ALA A 267 4.22 -27.19 -1.42
C ALA A 267 5.50 -27.66 -0.70
N LYS A 268 5.83 -28.96 -0.84
CA LYS A 268 7.04 -29.57 -0.27
C LYS A 268 8.29 -28.96 -0.93
N GLY A 269 9.27 -28.55 -0.12
CA GLY A 269 10.55 -28.00 -0.60
C GLY A 269 10.59 -26.47 -0.78
N LEU A 270 9.47 -25.77 -0.62
CA LEU A 270 9.41 -24.29 -0.55
C LEU A 270 9.30 -23.78 0.90
N GLU A 271 9.42 -24.67 1.88
CA GLU A 271 9.20 -24.40 3.31
C GLU A 271 10.16 -23.36 3.92
N ASP A 272 11.31 -23.12 3.27
CA ASP A 272 12.35 -22.17 3.71
C ASP A 272 12.55 -21.00 2.70
N THR A 273 11.65 -20.86 1.73
CA THR A 273 11.76 -19.79 0.72
C THR A 273 11.08 -18.55 1.25
N ARG A 274 11.85 -17.50 1.57
CA ARG A 274 11.30 -16.18 1.90
C ARG A 274 10.39 -15.72 0.75
N THR A 275 9.28 -15.06 1.04
CA THR A 275 8.35 -14.52 0.03
C THR A 275 9.02 -13.66 -1.04
N ARG A 276 10.12 -12.97 -0.68
CA ARG A 276 10.94 -12.16 -1.60
C ARG A 276 11.73 -12.98 -2.62
N SER A 277 11.93 -14.28 -2.37
CA SER A 277 12.69 -15.20 -3.24
C SER A 277 11.81 -16.11 -4.10
N LEU A 278 10.49 -15.92 -4.08
CA LEU A 278 9.60 -16.65 -4.98
C LEU A 278 9.95 -16.33 -6.45
N PRO A 279 9.95 -17.34 -7.36
CA PRO A 279 10.21 -17.10 -8.77
C PRO A 279 9.21 -16.11 -9.36
N GLU A 280 9.71 -15.02 -9.92
CA GLU A 280 8.89 -14.06 -10.65
C GLU A 280 8.45 -14.64 -12.00
N ARG A 281 7.18 -14.47 -12.31
CA ARG A 281 6.57 -14.75 -13.61
C ARG A 281 6.16 -13.45 -14.27
N SER A 282 5.82 -13.51 -15.54
CA SER A 282 5.55 -12.33 -16.36
C SER A 282 4.41 -12.61 -17.33
N ILE A 283 3.52 -11.62 -17.47
CA ILE A 283 2.46 -11.57 -18.46
C ILE A 283 2.48 -10.21 -19.15
N VAL A 284 2.18 -10.17 -20.43
CA VAL A 284 2.02 -8.95 -21.21
C VAL A 284 0.54 -8.64 -21.35
N ALA A 285 0.17 -7.39 -21.12
CA ALA A 285 -1.20 -6.92 -21.29
C ALA A 285 -1.23 -5.63 -22.11
N ARG A 286 -2.23 -5.46 -22.98
CA ARG A 286 -2.42 -4.16 -23.66
C ARG A 286 -2.85 -3.09 -22.67
N ARG A 287 -3.69 -3.49 -21.72
CA ARG A 287 -4.15 -2.64 -20.62
C ARG A 287 -3.94 -3.30 -19.29
N VAL A 288 -3.67 -2.49 -18.28
CA VAL A 288 -3.60 -2.94 -16.88
C VAL A 288 -4.62 -2.14 -16.11
N VAL A 289 -5.50 -2.84 -15.39
CA VAL A 289 -6.54 -2.23 -14.56
C VAL A 289 -6.21 -2.55 -13.11
N LEU A 290 -5.93 -1.52 -12.33
CA LEU A 290 -5.60 -1.62 -10.91
C LEU A 290 -6.88 -1.51 -10.08
N GLY A 291 -7.15 -2.59 -9.35
CA GLY A 291 -8.23 -2.70 -8.37
C GLY A 291 -7.78 -3.47 -7.12
N ALA A 292 -6.52 -3.26 -6.70
CA ALA A 292 -5.91 -3.92 -5.54
C ALA A 292 -6.29 -3.26 -4.20
N GLY A 293 -7.23 -2.32 -4.22
CA GLY A 293 -7.67 -1.54 -3.08
C GLY A 293 -6.72 -0.41 -2.75
N THR A 294 -7.18 0.53 -1.91
CA THR A 294 -6.49 1.78 -1.59
C THR A 294 -5.00 1.59 -1.24
N PHE A 295 -4.70 0.69 -0.30
CA PHE A 295 -3.32 0.42 0.10
C PHE A 295 -2.55 -0.37 -0.97
N GLY A 296 -3.15 -1.40 -1.56
CA GLY A 296 -2.48 -2.29 -2.51
C GLY A 296 -2.10 -1.57 -3.81
N THR A 297 -3.03 -0.81 -4.37
CA THR A 297 -2.81 -0.04 -5.62
C THR A 297 -1.79 1.07 -5.40
N THR A 298 -1.92 1.85 -4.33
CA THR A 298 -0.96 2.92 -3.99
C THR A 298 0.44 2.35 -3.76
N PHE A 299 0.55 1.24 -3.00
CA PHE A 299 1.82 0.55 -2.78
C PHE A 299 2.46 0.07 -4.09
N LEU A 300 1.66 -0.54 -4.97
CA LEU A 300 2.16 -1.08 -6.24
C LEU A 300 2.69 0.03 -7.16
N LEU A 301 2.00 1.17 -7.25
CA LEU A 301 2.45 2.31 -8.06
C LEU A 301 3.67 3.01 -7.46
N LEU A 302 3.69 3.25 -6.14
CA LEU A 302 4.88 3.79 -5.47
C LEU A 302 6.10 2.90 -5.68
N ARG A 303 5.90 1.57 -5.61
CA ARG A 303 6.97 0.59 -5.82
C ARG A 303 7.42 0.49 -7.29
N SER A 304 6.53 0.79 -8.23
CA SER A 304 6.79 0.74 -9.68
C SER A 304 7.16 2.12 -10.24
N ARG A 305 7.39 3.13 -9.39
CA ARG A 305 7.59 4.53 -9.83
C ARG A 305 8.79 4.70 -10.75
N ALA A 306 9.90 4.01 -10.50
CA ALA A 306 11.06 4.04 -11.38
C ALA A 306 10.78 3.51 -12.80
N SER A 307 9.91 2.51 -12.93
CA SER A 307 9.50 1.94 -14.22
C SER A 307 8.34 2.70 -14.87
N LEU A 308 7.74 3.66 -14.17
CA LEU A 308 6.61 4.49 -14.60
C LEU A 308 6.99 5.97 -14.47
N PRO A 309 7.95 6.46 -15.29
CA PRO A 309 8.34 7.87 -15.26
C PRO A 309 7.16 8.76 -15.65
N GLY A 310 7.01 9.91 -14.97
CA GLY A 310 5.88 10.83 -15.20
C GLY A 310 4.69 10.66 -14.25
N LEU A 311 4.73 9.72 -13.29
CA LEU A 311 3.79 9.68 -12.17
C LEU A 311 3.91 10.96 -11.35
N GLY A 312 2.88 11.82 -11.45
CA GLY A 312 2.85 13.16 -10.87
C GLY A 312 2.91 13.18 -9.33
N PRO A 313 3.14 14.38 -8.74
CA PRO A 313 3.33 14.56 -7.30
C PRO A 313 2.08 14.25 -6.46
N ALA A 314 0.91 14.09 -7.09
CA ALA A 314 -0.31 13.69 -6.41
C ALA A 314 -0.30 12.20 -5.95
N LEU A 315 0.66 11.39 -6.40
CA LEU A 315 0.79 10.00 -5.96
C LEU A 315 1.07 9.93 -4.45
N GLY A 316 0.27 9.14 -3.75
CA GLY A 316 0.26 9.02 -2.30
C GLY A 316 -0.62 10.02 -1.58
N THR A 317 -1.22 11.00 -2.26
CA THR A 317 -1.97 12.08 -1.58
C THR A 317 -3.46 11.77 -1.41
N ARG A 318 -4.16 12.62 -0.65
CA ARG A 318 -5.61 12.60 -0.43
C ARG A 318 -6.14 11.38 0.31
N PHE A 319 -5.30 10.76 1.14
CA PHE A 319 -5.77 9.65 1.95
C PHE A 319 -6.75 10.13 3.04
N CYS A 320 -7.85 9.40 3.22
CA CYS A 320 -8.80 9.54 4.33
C CYS A 320 -9.36 8.19 4.76
N GLY A 321 -9.99 8.17 5.95
CA GLY A 321 -10.68 7.00 6.48
C GLY A 321 -12.19 7.01 6.23
N ASN A 322 -12.68 7.88 5.33
CA ASN A 322 -14.11 8.13 5.09
C ASN A 322 -14.89 8.47 6.38
N GLY A 323 -14.18 9.08 7.34
CA GLY A 323 -14.71 9.51 8.61
C GLY A 323 -15.22 8.39 9.51
N ASP A 324 -14.66 7.18 9.38
CA ASP A 324 -15.05 6.01 10.17
C ASP A 324 -14.87 6.25 11.68
N LEU A 325 -15.91 5.94 12.46
CA LEU A 325 -15.87 5.92 13.93
C LEU A 325 -16.73 4.78 14.46
N LEU A 326 -16.13 3.91 15.29
CA LEU A 326 -16.84 2.82 15.94
C LEU A 326 -17.05 3.12 17.43
N THR A 327 -18.28 3.02 17.90
CA THR A 327 -18.66 3.15 19.32
C THR A 327 -19.55 2.00 19.76
N LEU A 328 -19.73 1.83 21.07
CA LEU A 328 -20.55 0.75 21.64
C LEU A 328 -21.56 1.35 22.63
N LEU A 329 -22.83 1.02 22.43
CA LEU A 329 -23.89 1.25 23.39
C LEU A 329 -24.05 -0.01 24.23
N MET A 330 -24.17 0.14 25.54
CA MET A 330 -24.31 -0.98 26.48
C MET A 330 -25.50 -0.75 27.41
N ASP A 331 -26.16 -1.82 27.84
CA ASP A 331 -27.21 -1.79 28.86
C ASP A 331 -28.39 -0.88 28.45
N CYS A 332 -28.86 -1.01 27.20
CA CYS A 332 -29.98 -0.22 26.69
C CYS A 332 -31.23 -0.43 27.54
N THR A 333 -32.01 0.64 27.75
CA THR A 333 -33.27 0.63 28.49
C THR A 333 -34.38 1.36 27.75
N LEU A 334 -35.63 0.99 28.05
CA LEU A 334 -36.84 1.66 27.58
C LEU A 334 -37.80 1.78 28.75
N ASP A 335 -38.26 3.00 29.05
CA ASP A 335 -39.13 3.30 30.19
C ASP A 335 -38.60 2.78 31.55
N GLY A 336 -37.27 2.73 31.70
CA GLY A 336 -36.58 2.23 32.90
C GLY A 336 -36.39 0.72 32.95
N GLU A 337 -36.90 -0.02 31.97
CA GLU A 337 -36.74 -1.48 31.85
C GLU A 337 -35.64 -1.84 30.83
N HIS A 338 -34.99 -2.98 31.01
CA HIS A 338 -33.92 -3.42 30.10
C HIS A 338 -34.47 -3.71 28.69
N LEU A 339 -33.87 -3.06 27.67
CA LEU A 339 -34.19 -3.24 26.26
C LEU A 339 -33.21 -4.23 25.61
N PRO A 340 -33.64 -5.47 25.26
CA PRO A 340 -32.80 -6.39 24.52
C PRO A 340 -32.63 -5.89 23.08
N VAL A 341 -31.47 -5.35 22.76
CA VAL A 341 -31.13 -4.88 21.40
C VAL A 341 -30.63 -5.99 20.50
N ASP A 342 -30.00 -7.03 21.06
CA ASP A 342 -29.49 -8.21 20.34
C ASP A 342 -28.79 -7.85 19.01
N GLY A 343 -27.59 -7.26 19.11
CA GLY A 343 -26.80 -6.87 17.95
C GLY A 343 -26.46 -8.03 16.98
N GLY A 344 -26.51 -9.27 17.46
CA GLY A 344 -26.21 -10.47 16.69
C GLY A 344 -27.33 -10.94 15.75
N THR A 345 -28.55 -10.43 15.91
CA THR A 345 -29.70 -10.80 15.07
C THR A 345 -29.88 -9.83 13.89
N GLY A 346 -30.05 -10.41 12.69
CA GLY A 346 -30.13 -9.66 11.42
C GLY A 346 -28.78 -9.57 10.70
N PRO A 347 -28.72 -8.97 9.50
CA PRO A 347 -27.46 -8.52 8.89
C PRO A 347 -26.71 -7.58 9.83
N VAL A 348 -25.40 -7.38 9.62
CA VAL A 348 -24.59 -6.47 10.47
C VAL A 348 -25.23 -5.08 10.54
N ILE A 349 -25.55 -4.48 9.40
CA ILE A 349 -26.24 -3.19 9.32
C ILE A 349 -27.69 -3.40 8.86
N THR A 350 -28.62 -2.71 9.50
CA THR A 350 -30.05 -2.71 9.14
C THR A 350 -30.62 -1.31 8.95
N THR A 351 -30.04 -0.30 9.61
CA THR A 351 -30.55 1.06 9.77
C THR A 351 -29.40 2.05 9.66
N ALA A 352 -29.63 3.15 8.95
CA ALA A 352 -28.74 4.29 8.85
C ALA A 352 -29.47 5.57 9.28
N VAL A 353 -28.88 6.32 10.21
CA VAL A 353 -29.34 7.64 10.65
C VAL A 353 -28.52 8.70 9.93
N ARG A 354 -29.17 9.61 9.20
CA ARG A 354 -28.48 10.67 8.44
C ARG A 354 -28.42 11.95 9.25
N ARG A 355 -27.21 12.47 9.47
CA ARG A 355 -26.99 13.81 10.00
C ARG A 355 -26.68 14.76 8.82
N PRO A 356 -27.58 15.71 8.51
CA PRO A 356 -27.38 16.67 7.42
C PRO A 356 -26.25 17.66 7.70
N ASP A 357 -25.84 18.39 6.68
CA ASP A 357 -24.69 19.29 6.70
C ASP A 357 -25.00 20.68 6.15
N ALA A 358 -23.99 21.56 6.16
CA ALA A 358 -24.18 22.93 5.69
C ALA A 358 -24.63 23.05 4.22
N LEU A 359 -24.45 22.01 3.41
CA LEU A 359 -24.87 21.96 2.02
C LEU A 359 -26.32 21.48 1.86
N ASP A 360 -26.91 20.85 2.88
CA ASP A 360 -28.32 20.46 2.87
C ASP A 360 -29.28 21.67 3.00
N GLY A 361 -28.78 22.84 3.42
CA GLY A 361 -29.54 24.09 3.46
C GLY A 361 -30.61 24.16 4.55
N ASP A 362 -30.60 23.22 5.48
CA ASP A 362 -31.55 23.06 6.58
C ASP A 362 -31.07 23.70 7.90
N GLY A 363 -29.99 24.50 7.83
CA GLY A 363 -29.44 25.27 8.94
C GLY A 363 -28.38 24.54 9.76
N TRP A 364 -28.03 23.29 9.42
CA TRP A 364 -26.95 22.57 10.08
C TRP A 364 -25.59 23.14 9.72
N THR A 365 -24.66 23.14 10.68
CA THR A 365 -23.29 23.63 10.47
C THR A 365 -22.29 22.46 10.45
N GLY A 366 -21.25 22.57 9.63
CA GLY A 366 -20.20 21.56 9.50
C GLY A 366 -20.46 20.52 8.39
N ARG A 367 -19.78 19.38 8.47
CA ARG A 367 -19.79 18.31 7.46
C ARG A 367 -20.70 17.14 7.86
N GLY A 368 -21.41 16.55 6.89
CA GLY A 368 -22.42 15.51 7.13
C GLY A 368 -21.85 14.12 7.34
N PHE A 369 -22.68 13.25 7.91
CA PHE A 369 -22.34 11.85 8.15
C PHE A 369 -23.58 10.96 8.32
N TYR A 370 -23.35 9.66 8.25
CA TYR A 370 -24.28 8.61 8.66
C TYR A 370 -23.82 7.97 9.97
N VAL A 371 -24.78 7.53 10.78
CA VAL A 371 -24.56 6.61 11.90
C VAL A 371 -25.40 5.37 11.64
N GLU A 372 -24.75 4.22 11.52
CA GLU A 372 -25.38 2.94 11.24
C GLU A 372 -25.37 2.04 12.46
N ASP A 373 -26.44 1.27 12.65
CA ASP A 373 -26.43 0.17 13.62
C ASP A 373 -25.53 -0.95 13.10
N ALA A 374 -24.75 -1.60 13.97
CA ALA A 374 -23.90 -2.71 13.58
C ALA A 374 -24.19 -3.97 14.41
N GLY A 375 -23.70 -5.11 13.93
CA GLY A 375 -23.79 -6.39 14.62
C GLY A 375 -22.42 -6.99 14.90
N PHE A 376 -22.34 -7.90 15.86
CA PHE A 376 -21.15 -8.72 16.10
C PHE A 376 -21.47 -10.19 15.81
N PRO A 377 -20.51 -10.96 15.25
CA PRO A 377 -20.66 -12.40 15.15
C PRO A 377 -20.84 -13.02 16.54
N GLY A 378 -21.71 -14.04 16.66
CA GLY A 378 -21.94 -14.73 17.95
C GLY A 378 -20.66 -15.25 18.64
N PHE A 379 -19.62 -15.57 17.87
CA PHE A 379 -18.31 -15.99 18.40
C PHE A 379 -17.49 -14.87 19.07
N LEU A 380 -17.64 -13.60 18.64
CA LEU A 380 -16.97 -12.45 19.28
C LEU A 380 -17.57 -12.16 20.67
N GLY A 381 -18.86 -12.47 20.88
CA GLY A 381 -19.48 -12.50 22.21
C GLY A 381 -18.71 -13.41 23.18
N TRP A 382 -18.30 -14.60 22.72
CA TRP A 382 -17.53 -15.57 23.52
C TRP A 382 -16.07 -15.11 23.78
N LEU A 383 -15.46 -14.37 22.85
CA LEU A 383 -14.09 -13.82 23.00
C LEU A 383 -14.03 -12.65 23.99
N VAL A 384 -15.06 -11.79 23.99
CA VAL A 384 -15.25 -10.73 24.99
C VAL A 384 -15.59 -11.33 26.36
N GLU A 385 -16.39 -12.40 26.40
CA GLU A 385 -16.67 -13.16 27.62
C GLU A 385 -15.43 -13.89 28.15
N THR A 386 -14.56 -14.43 27.29
CA THR A 386 -13.30 -15.07 27.73
C THR A 386 -12.19 -14.09 28.11
N ALA A 387 -12.20 -12.84 27.62
CA ALA A 387 -11.37 -11.77 28.19
C ALA A 387 -11.71 -11.51 29.67
N GLN A 388 -12.94 -11.83 30.09
CA GLN A 388 -13.30 -11.86 31.50
C GLN A 388 -12.78 -13.08 32.27
N LEU A 389 -12.16 -14.12 31.68
CA LEU A 389 -11.59 -15.25 32.44
C LEU A 389 -10.53 -14.79 33.45
N ARG A 390 -9.81 -13.68 33.17
CA ARG A 390 -8.92 -13.04 34.15
C ARG A 390 -9.66 -12.44 35.35
N SER A 391 -10.90 -11.98 35.16
CA SER A 391 -11.81 -11.57 36.26
C SER A 391 -12.61 -12.75 36.84
N ALA A 392 -12.79 -13.84 36.07
CA ALA A 392 -13.42 -15.08 36.48
C ALA A 392 -12.52 -15.87 37.45
N ALA A 393 -11.20 -15.74 37.41
CA ALA A 393 -10.31 -16.34 38.42
C ALA A 393 -10.65 -15.84 39.85
N ARG A 394 -11.02 -14.56 39.98
CA ARG A 394 -11.41 -13.95 41.26
C ARG A 394 -12.81 -14.41 41.71
N ARG A 395 -13.73 -14.62 40.77
CA ARG A 395 -15.08 -15.19 41.01
C ARG A 395 -15.06 -16.70 41.25
N ALA A 396 -14.16 -17.42 40.60
CA ALA A 396 -13.89 -18.84 40.79
C ALA A 396 -13.24 -19.11 42.16
N ALA A 397 -12.38 -18.21 42.65
CA ALA A 397 -11.88 -18.26 44.02
C ALA A 397 -12.98 -18.00 45.06
N ALA A 398 -13.88 -17.05 44.81
CA ALA A 398 -15.07 -16.82 45.65
C ALA A 398 -16.04 -18.02 45.61
N PHE A 399 -16.27 -18.61 44.44
CA PHE A 399 -17.07 -19.83 44.24
C PHE A 399 -16.43 -21.04 44.93
N ALA A 400 -15.12 -21.25 44.79
CA ALA A 400 -14.40 -22.30 45.50
C ALA A 400 -14.51 -22.12 47.02
N TRP A 401 -14.41 -20.88 47.52
CA TRP A 401 -14.62 -20.55 48.92
C TRP A 401 -16.06 -20.79 49.37
N GLN A 402 -17.06 -20.49 48.53
CA GLN A 402 -18.48 -20.68 48.82
C GLN A 402 -18.89 -22.16 48.77
N VAL A 403 -18.34 -22.94 47.85
CA VAL A 403 -18.50 -24.40 47.74
C VAL A 403 -17.81 -25.11 48.91
N VAL A 404 -16.61 -24.67 49.30
CA VAL A 404 -15.92 -25.18 50.51
C VAL A 404 -16.72 -24.83 51.76
N ARG A 405 -17.19 -23.59 51.91
CA ARG A 405 -18.05 -23.16 53.04
C ARG A 405 -19.37 -23.94 53.11
N ASN A 406 -20.03 -24.17 51.97
CA ASN A 406 -21.29 -24.91 51.90
C ASN A 406 -21.12 -26.43 52.07
N ARG A 407 -19.92 -26.98 51.80
CA ARG A 407 -19.57 -28.38 52.15
C ARG A 407 -19.22 -28.57 53.61
N VAL A 408 -18.73 -27.53 54.28
CA VAL A 408 -18.26 -27.57 55.69
C VAL A 408 -19.37 -27.22 56.69
N LEU A 409 -20.27 -26.30 56.33
CA LEU A 409 -21.42 -25.92 57.16
C LEU A 409 -22.69 -26.51 56.53
N ALA A 410 -23.16 -27.60 57.11
CA ALA A 410 -24.29 -28.38 56.64
C ALA A 410 -25.50 -27.50 56.23
N HIS A 411 -25.95 -27.63 54.97
CA HIS A 411 -27.33 -27.85 54.52
C HIS A 411 -27.29 -28.13 53.01
N GLY A 412 -27.59 -29.37 52.62
CA GLY A 412 -27.49 -29.86 51.24
C GLY A 412 -28.48 -29.21 50.27
N ARG A 413 -27.95 -28.67 49.17
CA ARG A 413 -28.69 -28.36 47.95
C ARG A 413 -28.00 -29.02 46.77
N SER A 414 -28.72 -29.91 46.09
CA SER A 414 -28.26 -30.74 44.97
C SER A 414 -28.67 -30.15 43.62
N ASN A 415 -28.45 -28.85 43.39
CA ASN A 415 -28.63 -28.25 42.07
C ASN A 415 -27.60 -27.13 41.87
N ILE A 416 -26.55 -27.43 41.10
CA ILE A 416 -25.44 -26.53 40.77
C ILE A 416 -25.65 -25.81 39.42
N SER A 417 -26.77 -26.05 38.74
CA SER A 417 -27.06 -25.45 37.42
C SER A 417 -27.22 -23.93 37.49
N ALA A 418 -27.78 -23.41 38.59
CA ALA A 418 -27.87 -21.96 38.83
C ALA A 418 -26.50 -21.32 39.04
N ASP A 419 -25.58 -22.01 39.70
CA ASP A 419 -24.23 -21.50 39.99
C ASP A 419 -23.27 -21.65 38.79
N LEU A 420 -23.49 -22.65 37.92
CA LEU A 420 -22.80 -22.81 36.63
C LEU A 420 -23.20 -21.71 35.63
N SER A 421 -24.46 -21.27 35.67
CA SER A 421 -24.96 -20.11 34.92
C SER A 421 -24.25 -18.81 35.35
N THR A 422 -23.96 -18.64 36.64
CA THR A 422 -23.22 -17.48 37.17
C THR A 422 -21.74 -17.48 36.75
N LEU A 423 -21.20 -18.65 36.41
CA LEU A 423 -19.80 -18.86 36.00
C LEU A 423 -19.60 -18.63 34.49
N LEU A 424 -20.64 -18.90 33.70
CA LEU A 424 -20.76 -18.55 32.28
C LEU A 424 -21.14 -17.07 32.06
N GLY A 425 -21.62 -16.40 33.11
CA GLY A 425 -22.16 -15.04 33.02
C GLY A 425 -23.59 -15.06 32.46
N ASP A 426 -24.33 -14.00 32.73
CA ASP A 426 -25.74 -13.81 32.42
C ASP A 426 -26.00 -13.37 30.95
N GLY A 427 -25.01 -13.48 30.07
CA GLY A 427 -25.12 -13.11 28.64
C GLY A 427 -25.41 -11.61 28.38
N ARG A 428 -25.45 -10.78 29.43
CA ARG A 428 -25.91 -9.37 29.36
C ARG A 428 -25.09 -8.48 28.43
N LEU A 429 -23.80 -8.75 28.25
CA LEU A 429 -22.92 -7.91 27.40
C LEU A 429 -23.07 -8.23 25.91
N SER A 430 -23.20 -9.52 25.56
CA SER A 430 -23.46 -9.96 24.19
C SER A 430 -24.94 -9.79 23.81
N ALA A 431 -25.88 -9.85 24.74
CA ALA A 431 -27.30 -9.57 24.47
C ALA A 431 -27.68 -8.07 24.58
N GLY A 432 -26.86 -7.27 25.25
CA GLY A 432 -27.14 -5.86 25.59
C GLY A 432 -26.14 -4.84 25.04
N SER A 433 -25.31 -5.24 24.07
CA SER A 433 -24.45 -4.29 23.34
C SER A 433 -24.95 -4.03 21.91
N LEU A 434 -24.82 -2.78 21.49
CA LEU A 434 -25.16 -2.32 20.14
C LEU A 434 -24.00 -1.48 19.62
N PRO A 435 -23.16 -2.02 18.71
CA PRO A 435 -22.16 -1.20 18.04
C PRO A 435 -22.83 -0.20 17.10
N LEU A 436 -22.29 1.02 17.08
CA LEU A 436 -22.64 2.05 16.11
C LEU A 436 -21.42 2.39 15.26
N LEU A 437 -21.62 2.41 13.95
CA LEU A 437 -20.60 2.79 12.98
C LEU A 437 -20.97 4.13 12.36
N GLY A 438 -20.15 5.14 12.60
CA GLY A 438 -20.23 6.42 11.94
C GLY A 438 -19.33 6.46 10.70
N MET A 439 -19.76 7.15 9.67
CA MET A 439 -18.97 7.44 8.47
C MET A 439 -19.45 8.72 7.80
N GLY A 440 -18.56 9.40 7.09
CA GLY A 440 -18.87 10.74 6.61
C GLY A 440 -17.66 11.43 6.01
N ARG A 441 -17.72 12.76 6.00
CA ARG A 441 -16.82 13.56 5.17
C ARG A 441 -15.62 14.09 5.95
N ASP A 442 -14.76 13.21 6.46
CA ASP A 442 -13.47 13.65 7.00
C ASP A 442 -12.60 14.35 5.93
N ILE A 443 -11.54 15.01 6.37
CA ILE A 443 -10.64 15.76 5.49
C ILE A 443 -9.61 14.79 4.88
N PRO A 444 -9.49 14.71 3.55
CA PRO A 444 -8.52 13.86 2.87
C PRO A 444 -7.14 14.53 2.78
N ASP A 445 -6.47 14.67 3.92
CA ASP A 445 -5.15 15.29 4.05
C ASP A 445 -4.03 14.27 4.35
N GLY A 446 -4.36 12.98 4.36
CA GLY A 446 -3.39 11.92 4.58
C GLY A 446 -2.45 11.74 3.39
N THR A 447 -1.22 11.34 3.70
CA THR A 447 -0.21 11.02 2.69
C THR A 447 0.31 9.60 2.86
N MET A 448 0.59 8.94 1.73
CA MET A 448 1.17 7.61 1.65
C MET A 448 2.52 7.66 0.95
N SER A 449 3.49 6.96 1.50
CA SER A 449 4.85 6.90 0.97
C SER A 449 5.46 5.52 1.21
N LEU A 450 6.63 5.27 0.62
CA LEU A 450 7.44 4.11 0.97
C LEU A 450 8.51 4.51 1.99
N HIS A 451 8.62 3.74 3.07
CA HIS A 451 9.73 3.79 4.01
C HIS A 451 10.32 2.39 4.12
N GLU A 452 11.60 2.23 3.77
CA GLU A 452 12.31 0.93 3.77
C GLU A 452 11.54 -0.16 2.99
N GLY A 453 10.94 0.22 1.86
CA GLY A 453 10.16 -0.66 1.00
C GLY A 453 8.81 -1.11 1.57
N ARG A 454 8.34 -0.52 2.67
CA ARG A 454 7.00 -0.73 3.25
C ARG A 454 6.13 0.51 3.02
N LEU A 455 4.83 0.30 2.86
CA LEU A 455 3.87 1.39 2.82
C LEU A 455 3.82 2.06 4.21
N ALA A 456 3.94 3.37 4.25
CA ALA A 456 3.61 4.17 5.42
C ALA A 456 2.49 5.14 5.06
N VAL A 457 1.69 5.47 6.07
CA VAL A 457 0.64 6.47 5.98
C VAL A 457 0.83 7.47 7.12
N ASP A 458 0.88 8.76 6.78
CA ASP A 458 0.86 9.87 7.74
C ASP A 458 -0.52 10.53 7.66
N TRP A 459 -1.36 10.23 8.65
CA TRP A 459 -2.72 10.77 8.78
C TRP A 459 -3.12 10.83 10.26
N THR A 460 -3.88 11.86 10.64
CA THR A 460 -4.40 11.99 12.00
C THR A 460 -5.79 12.61 11.99
N THR A 461 -6.55 12.44 13.07
CA THR A 461 -7.86 13.09 13.23
C THR A 461 -7.80 14.59 13.45
N ALA A 462 -6.60 15.21 13.49
CA ALA A 462 -6.41 16.58 13.96
C ALA A 462 -7.20 17.62 13.15
N THR A 463 -7.18 17.52 11.83
CA THR A 463 -7.88 18.42 10.90
C THR A 463 -9.38 18.18 10.87
N SER A 464 -9.82 16.96 11.16
CA SER A 464 -11.22 16.53 11.16
C SER A 464 -11.84 16.48 12.57
N ARG A 465 -11.21 17.11 13.57
CA ARG A 465 -11.64 17.03 14.98
C ARG A 465 -13.10 17.44 15.18
N ALA A 466 -13.49 18.61 14.67
CA ALA A 466 -14.85 19.11 14.82
C ALA A 466 -15.91 18.16 14.23
N TYR A 467 -15.56 17.48 13.14
CA TYR A 467 -16.40 16.46 12.52
C TYR A 467 -16.56 15.22 13.44
N PHE A 468 -15.46 14.68 13.97
CA PHE A 468 -15.51 13.53 14.86
C PHE A 468 -16.19 13.84 16.21
N ASP A 469 -15.98 15.04 16.75
CA ASP A 469 -16.63 15.49 17.99
C ASP A 469 -18.15 15.55 17.83
N GLU A 470 -18.65 16.07 16.69
CA GLU A 470 -20.08 16.14 16.40
C GLU A 470 -20.70 14.76 16.11
N MET A 471 -19.97 13.88 15.43
CA MET A 471 -20.38 12.49 15.23
C MET A 471 -20.52 11.77 16.56
N ARG A 472 -19.53 11.89 17.44
CA ARG A 472 -19.56 11.32 18.80
C ARG A 472 -20.74 11.88 19.61
N ALA A 473 -20.96 13.19 19.58
CA ALA A 473 -22.10 13.82 20.25
C ALA A 473 -23.45 13.31 19.71
N THR A 474 -23.55 13.01 18.41
CA THR A 474 -24.75 12.40 17.82
C THR A 474 -24.97 10.96 18.31
N MET A 475 -23.90 10.16 18.39
CA MET A 475 -23.96 8.81 18.94
C MET A 475 -24.29 8.81 20.45
N GLU A 476 -23.81 9.81 21.21
CA GLU A 476 -24.20 10.02 22.61
C GLU A 476 -25.69 10.34 22.73
N ARG A 477 -26.25 11.22 21.89
CA ARG A 477 -27.71 11.49 21.86
C ARG A 477 -28.54 10.23 21.56
N LEU A 478 -28.08 9.39 20.64
CA LEU A 478 -28.72 8.09 20.36
C LEU A 478 -28.64 7.16 21.59
N SER A 479 -27.51 7.15 22.29
CA SER A 479 -27.33 6.41 23.55
C SER A 479 -28.30 6.89 24.63
N ASP A 480 -28.42 8.21 24.82
CA ASP A 480 -29.31 8.81 25.81
C ASP A 480 -30.78 8.47 25.53
N ALA A 481 -31.20 8.52 24.25
CA ALA A 481 -32.53 8.13 23.83
C ALA A 481 -32.84 6.64 24.06
N LEU A 482 -31.81 5.80 24.14
CA LEU A 482 -31.90 4.38 24.48
C LEU A 482 -31.59 4.09 25.95
N GLY A 483 -31.45 5.12 26.80
CA GLY A 483 -31.07 4.98 28.20
C GLY A 483 -29.83 4.07 28.39
N ALA A 484 -28.90 4.10 27.43
CA ALA A 484 -27.75 3.21 27.34
C ALA A 484 -26.50 3.90 27.88
N SER A 485 -25.54 3.11 28.36
CA SER A 485 -24.20 3.62 28.66
C SER A 485 -23.35 3.67 27.39
N PHE A 486 -22.88 4.87 27.07
CA PHE A 486 -22.02 5.13 25.92
C PHE A 486 -20.57 4.78 26.23
N LYS A 487 -19.96 3.90 25.43
CA LYS A 487 -18.54 3.56 25.53
C LYS A 487 -17.82 3.85 24.23
N ASP A 488 -16.79 4.70 24.32
CA ASP A 488 -15.81 4.83 23.26
C ASP A 488 -15.07 3.50 23.06
N ASN A 489 -14.68 3.20 21.81
CA ASN A 489 -13.78 2.09 21.53
C ASN A 489 -12.50 2.23 22.37
N PRO A 490 -11.99 1.16 23.01
CA PRO A 490 -10.76 1.20 23.78
C PRO A 490 -9.53 1.80 23.08
N LEU A 491 -9.53 1.82 21.74
CA LEU A 491 -8.46 2.42 20.92
C LEU A 491 -8.55 3.95 20.80
N TRP A 492 -9.69 4.56 21.14
CA TRP A 492 -9.90 6.01 21.13
C TRP A 492 -9.00 6.74 22.14
N TRP A 493 -8.72 6.13 23.30
CA TRP A 493 -7.80 6.68 24.29
C TRP A 493 -6.35 6.78 23.77
N ALA A 494 -6.03 6.07 22.68
CA ALA A 494 -4.77 6.17 21.96
C ALA A 494 -4.83 7.09 20.71
N LYS A 495 -5.95 7.79 20.45
CA LYS A 495 -6.21 8.61 19.25
C LYS A 495 -6.04 7.86 17.92
N ARG A 496 -6.35 6.56 17.89
CA ARG A 496 -6.22 5.71 16.69
C ARG A 496 -7.60 5.36 16.15
N VAL A 497 -7.82 5.63 14.86
CA VAL A 497 -9.04 5.25 14.13
C VAL A 497 -8.76 3.99 13.33
N ILE A 498 -9.62 2.97 13.47
CA ILE A 498 -9.67 1.84 12.54
C ILE A 498 -10.56 2.27 11.38
N THR A 499 -10.00 2.35 10.17
CA THR A 499 -10.81 2.52 8.96
C THR A 499 -11.02 1.19 8.25
N VAL A 500 -12.26 0.95 7.86
CA VAL A 500 -12.67 -0.12 6.94
C VAL A 500 -13.00 0.45 5.55
N HIS A 501 -13.00 1.78 5.44
CA HIS A 501 -13.21 2.55 4.23
C HIS A 501 -11.99 3.42 3.85
N PRO A 502 -10.77 2.84 3.72
CA PRO A 502 -9.61 3.62 3.29
C PRO A 502 -9.82 4.13 1.86
N LEU A 503 -9.60 5.42 1.61
CA LEU A 503 -9.78 6.07 0.30
C LEU A 503 -8.60 6.99 -0.02
N GLY A 504 -8.32 7.19 -1.31
CA GLY A 504 -7.24 8.05 -1.79
C GLY A 504 -5.87 7.38 -1.89
N GLY A 505 -4.85 8.13 -2.28
CA GLY A 505 -3.50 7.64 -2.57
C GLY A 505 -3.16 7.62 -4.07
N VAL A 506 -4.13 7.47 -4.96
CA VAL A 506 -3.94 7.63 -6.42
C VAL A 506 -5.09 8.45 -6.99
N PRO A 507 -5.34 9.67 -6.46
CA PRO A 507 -6.59 10.37 -6.69
C PRO A 507 -6.77 10.75 -8.16
N ILE A 508 -8.01 10.69 -8.61
CA ILE A 508 -8.47 11.32 -9.84
C ILE A 508 -8.42 12.85 -9.67
N GLY A 509 -8.01 13.58 -10.70
CA GLY A 509 -7.98 15.05 -10.68
C GLY A 509 -7.92 15.67 -12.06
N ARG A 510 -8.07 17.00 -12.15
CA ARG A 510 -8.10 17.74 -13.43
C ARG A 510 -6.73 17.83 -14.12
N HIS A 511 -5.64 17.86 -13.35
CA HIS A 511 -4.27 17.96 -13.85
C HIS A 511 -3.28 17.24 -12.93
N VAL A 512 -2.02 17.10 -13.37
CA VAL A 512 -0.97 16.30 -12.71
C VAL A 512 -0.63 16.72 -11.27
N GLY A 513 -0.81 17.99 -10.92
CA GLY A 513 -0.65 18.48 -9.54
C GLY A 513 -1.84 18.21 -8.62
N GLU A 514 -3.00 17.84 -9.16
CA GLU A 514 -4.25 17.62 -8.42
C GLU A 514 -4.57 16.13 -8.28
N GLY A 515 -4.29 15.35 -9.32
CA GLY A 515 -4.54 13.90 -9.36
C GLY A 515 -3.57 13.15 -10.26
N VAL A 516 -3.37 11.87 -9.95
CA VAL A 516 -2.57 10.92 -10.73
C VAL A 516 -3.33 10.44 -11.95
N CYS A 517 -4.64 10.25 -11.79
CA CYS A 517 -5.54 9.78 -12.83
C CYS A 517 -6.35 10.92 -13.44
N ASP A 518 -6.82 10.72 -14.66
CA ASP A 518 -7.89 11.53 -15.25
C ASP A 518 -9.27 11.19 -14.67
N ALA A 519 -10.31 11.86 -15.14
CA ALA A 519 -11.69 11.68 -14.65
C ALA A 519 -12.27 10.26 -14.86
N TYR A 520 -11.62 9.40 -15.63
CA TYR A 520 -12.03 8.01 -15.91
C TYR A 520 -11.06 6.99 -15.31
N GLY A 521 -10.13 7.43 -14.46
CA GLY A 521 -9.17 6.55 -13.81
C GLY A 521 -7.94 6.20 -14.66
N GLU A 522 -7.79 6.73 -15.89
CA GLU A 522 -6.59 6.49 -16.68
C GLU A 522 -5.41 7.27 -16.10
N VAL A 523 -4.29 6.57 -15.87
CA VAL A 523 -3.09 7.15 -15.27
C VAL A 523 -2.44 8.09 -16.28
N ARG A 524 -2.25 9.34 -15.89
CA ARG A 524 -1.69 10.38 -16.77
C ARG A 524 -0.27 10.00 -17.17
N GLY A 525 0.04 10.14 -18.46
CA GLY A 525 1.34 9.75 -19.02
C GLY A 525 1.50 8.25 -19.27
N HIS A 526 0.52 7.43 -18.90
CA HIS A 526 0.56 5.97 -19.05
C HIS A 526 -0.72 5.44 -19.71
N PRO A 527 -0.90 5.61 -21.03
CA PRO A 527 -2.09 5.14 -21.74
C PRO A 527 -2.34 3.65 -21.53
N GLY A 528 -3.58 3.26 -21.24
CA GLY A 528 -3.98 1.88 -20.96
C GLY A 528 -3.67 1.37 -19.55
N LEU A 529 -3.07 2.17 -18.67
CA LEU A 529 -2.99 1.89 -17.23
C LEU A 529 -4.14 2.62 -16.53
N HIS A 530 -5.05 1.88 -15.91
CA HIS A 530 -6.22 2.44 -15.24
C HIS A 530 -6.25 2.09 -13.76
N VAL A 531 -6.83 2.97 -12.94
CA VAL A 531 -7.07 2.77 -11.51
C VAL A 531 -8.56 2.97 -11.25
N VAL A 532 -9.22 1.93 -10.73
CA VAL A 532 -10.69 1.89 -10.63
C VAL A 532 -11.18 1.50 -9.23
N ASP A 533 -10.32 1.56 -8.21
CA ASP A 533 -10.67 1.26 -6.82
C ASP A 533 -10.69 2.49 -5.91
N GLY A 534 -10.78 2.26 -4.59
CA GLY A 534 -10.82 3.31 -3.57
C GLY A 534 -9.61 4.26 -3.58
N SER A 535 -8.45 3.87 -4.13
CA SER A 535 -7.31 4.79 -4.23
C SER A 535 -7.58 5.95 -5.19
N ALA A 536 -8.47 5.75 -6.17
CA ALA A 536 -8.85 6.75 -7.16
C ALA A 536 -9.69 7.89 -6.57
N MET A 537 -10.30 7.68 -5.40
CA MET A 537 -11.24 8.64 -4.83
C MET A 537 -10.51 9.94 -4.43
N PRO A 538 -10.98 11.11 -4.89
CA PRO A 538 -10.35 12.40 -4.58
C PRO A 538 -10.64 12.88 -3.16
N GLY A 539 -11.50 12.20 -2.42
CA GLY A 539 -11.91 12.53 -1.05
C GLY A 539 -12.91 11.50 -0.51
N PRO A 540 -13.49 11.75 0.67
CA PRO A 540 -14.49 10.85 1.25
C PRO A 540 -15.73 10.73 0.36
N VAL A 541 -16.25 9.52 0.28
CA VAL A 541 -17.59 9.29 -0.30
C VAL A 541 -18.64 9.87 0.64
N GLY A 542 -18.44 9.74 1.95
CA GLY A 542 -19.36 10.14 3.02
C GLY A 542 -20.42 9.08 3.35
N ALA A 543 -20.79 8.26 2.37
CA ALA A 543 -21.51 7.01 2.56
C ALA A 543 -20.55 5.82 2.44
N ASN A 544 -21.04 4.59 2.61
CA ASN A 544 -20.23 3.38 2.37
C ASN A 544 -19.70 3.39 0.91
N PRO A 545 -18.38 3.24 0.70
CA PRO A 545 -17.78 3.58 -0.58
C PRO A 545 -17.95 2.51 -1.67
N SER A 546 -18.33 1.29 -1.31
CA SER A 546 -18.41 0.13 -2.23
C SER A 546 -19.22 0.42 -3.49
N LEU A 547 -20.42 0.98 -3.34
CA LEU A 547 -21.32 1.27 -4.45
C LEU A 547 -20.74 2.36 -5.37
N THR A 548 -20.16 3.41 -4.78
CA THR A 548 -19.53 4.52 -5.55
C THR A 548 -18.28 4.06 -6.29
N ILE A 549 -17.45 3.22 -5.67
CA ILE A 549 -16.30 2.59 -6.33
C ILE A 549 -16.75 1.75 -7.53
N ALA A 550 -17.77 0.91 -7.34
CA ALA A 550 -18.29 0.06 -8.41
C ALA A 550 -18.90 0.87 -9.56
N ALA A 551 -19.68 1.91 -9.27
CA ALA A 551 -20.27 2.79 -10.29
C ALA A 551 -19.20 3.56 -11.07
N MET A 552 -18.18 4.08 -10.38
CA MET A 552 -17.03 4.73 -11.02
C MET A 552 -16.27 3.75 -11.93
N ALA A 553 -16.11 2.49 -11.51
CA ALA A 553 -15.45 1.46 -12.30
C ALA A 553 -16.26 1.07 -13.54
N ASP A 554 -17.59 0.98 -13.45
CA ASP A 554 -18.45 0.72 -14.61
C ASP A 554 -18.39 1.87 -15.63
N ARG A 555 -18.38 3.12 -15.15
CA ARG A 555 -18.16 4.32 -15.97
C ARG A 555 -16.80 4.29 -16.68
N ALA A 556 -15.74 3.97 -15.92
CA ALA A 556 -14.39 3.84 -16.46
C ALA A 556 -14.31 2.73 -17.52
N ALA A 557 -14.90 1.57 -17.26
CA ALA A 557 -14.91 0.44 -18.21
C ALA A 557 -15.66 0.79 -19.50
N THR A 558 -16.78 1.50 -19.40
CA THR A 558 -17.51 2.03 -20.57
C THR A 558 -16.59 2.90 -21.43
N ARG A 559 -15.87 3.84 -20.81
CA ARG A 559 -14.89 4.68 -21.51
C ARG A 559 -13.74 3.86 -22.11
N MET A 560 -13.21 2.87 -21.40
CA MET A 560 -12.14 2.00 -21.91
C MET A 560 -12.56 1.22 -23.17
N LEU A 561 -13.83 0.80 -23.25
CA LEU A 561 -14.36 0.04 -24.38
C LEU A 561 -14.59 0.90 -25.65
N GLU A 562 -14.74 2.22 -25.50
CA GLU A 562 -14.82 3.17 -26.63
C GLU A 562 -13.46 3.45 -27.29
N GLN A 563 -12.36 3.18 -26.58
CA GLN A 563 -11.01 3.43 -27.08
C GLN A 563 -10.51 2.27 -27.99
N ASP A 564 -9.41 2.48 -28.72
CA ASP A 564 -8.83 1.42 -29.57
C ASP A 564 -8.20 0.29 -28.73
N TRP A 565 -8.33 -0.95 -29.23
CA TRP A 565 -7.80 -2.20 -28.67
C TRP A 565 -6.92 -2.97 -29.66
N SER A 566 -6.50 -2.35 -30.76
CA SER A 566 -5.60 -2.93 -31.77
C SER A 566 -4.28 -3.47 -31.17
N ARG A 567 -3.68 -4.48 -31.82
CA ARG A 567 -2.58 -5.30 -31.29
C ARG A 567 -1.21 -4.59 -31.32
N PRO A 568 -0.46 -4.54 -30.21
CA PRO A 568 0.98 -4.26 -30.21
C PRO A 568 1.75 -5.35 -30.96
N THR A 569 2.70 -4.95 -31.82
CA THR A 569 3.68 -5.85 -32.43
C THR A 569 4.68 -6.30 -31.36
N ALA A 570 4.62 -7.58 -30.98
CA ALA A 570 5.52 -8.17 -30.01
C ALA A 570 6.92 -8.36 -30.62
N THR A 571 7.82 -7.39 -30.42
CA THR A 571 9.26 -7.60 -30.68
C THR A 571 9.93 -8.06 -29.39
N SER A 572 10.75 -9.11 -29.52
CA SER A 572 11.22 -10.02 -28.46
C SER A 572 11.77 -9.34 -27.19
N ILE A 573 11.24 -9.74 -26.02
CA ILE A 573 11.82 -9.41 -24.71
C ILE A 573 12.61 -10.64 -24.24
N ALA A 574 13.93 -10.60 -24.39
CA ALA A 574 14.82 -11.63 -23.85
C ALA A 574 15.10 -11.40 -22.36
N ALA A 575 15.13 -12.48 -21.57
CA ALA A 575 15.47 -12.45 -20.14
C ALA A 575 16.99 -12.33 -19.92
N PRO A 576 17.47 -11.45 -19.00
CA PRO A 576 18.91 -11.30 -18.76
C PRO A 576 19.44 -12.27 -17.70
N ALA A 577 20.61 -12.84 -17.97
CA ALA A 577 21.37 -13.71 -17.07
C ALA A 577 22.15 -12.91 -16.02
N ARG A 578 22.19 -13.40 -14.77
CA ARG A 578 23.00 -12.84 -13.67
C ARG A 578 24.47 -13.26 -13.79
N ALA A 579 25.39 -12.29 -13.71
CA ALA A 579 26.83 -12.55 -13.57
C ALA A 579 27.24 -12.48 -12.09
N ARG A 580 28.10 -13.41 -11.63
CA ARG A 580 28.81 -13.35 -10.33
C ARG A 580 30.22 -12.83 -10.57
N ALA A 581 30.72 -11.98 -9.68
CA ALA A 581 32.12 -11.53 -9.69
C ALA A 581 33.07 -12.70 -9.39
N SER A 582 34.19 -12.76 -10.12
CA SER A 582 35.24 -13.78 -9.99
C SER A 582 36.47 -13.17 -9.33
N VAL A 583 36.90 -13.71 -8.20
CA VAL A 583 38.21 -13.37 -7.59
C VAL A 583 39.32 -14.06 -8.38
N VAL A 584 40.39 -13.32 -8.74
CA VAL A 584 41.57 -13.86 -9.43
C VAL A 584 42.40 -14.70 -8.45
N PRO A 585 42.70 -15.98 -8.74
CA PRO A 585 43.55 -16.81 -7.88
C PRO A 585 44.98 -16.26 -7.77
N GLY A 586 45.50 -16.11 -6.56
CA GLY A 586 46.91 -15.75 -6.29
C GLY A 586 47.20 -14.27 -6.01
N ALA A 587 46.23 -13.37 -6.18
CA ALA A 587 46.38 -11.95 -5.86
C ALA A 587 45.94 -11.64 -4.41
N THR A 588 46.50 -10.57 -3.81
CA THR A 588 46.01 -10.04 -2.53
C THR A 588 45.03 -8.90 -2.77
N SER A 589 43.80 -9.06 -2.29
CA SER A 589 42.73 -8.08 -2.43
C SER A 589 42.57 -7.21 -1.18
N VAL A 590 42.06 -6.00 -1.37
CA VAL A 590 41.62 -5.07 -0.31
C VAL A 590 40.15 -4.74 -0.56
N ALA A 591 39.32 -4.90 0.46
CA ALA A 591 37.91 -4.54 0.40
C ALA A 591 37.49 -3.70 1.60
N PHE A 592 36.60 -2.74 1.39
CA PHE A 592 35.93 -1.99 2.45
C PHE A 592 34.46 -1.76 2.08
N THR A 593 33.61 -1.60 3.09
CA THR A 593 32.18 -1.36 2.91
C THR A 593 31.81 0.05 3.32
N GLU A 594 31.27 0.81 2.37
CA GLU A 594 30.79 2.17 2.55
C GLU A 594 29.26 2.18 2.59
N ARG A 595 28.69 3.07 3.42
CA ARG A 595 27.27 3.40 3.44
C ARG A 595 27.10 4.90 3.27
N MET A 596 26.39 5.30 2.21
CA MET A 596 26.00 6.70 2.00
C MET A 596 24.48 6.81 1.93
N THR A 597 23.93 7.89 2.46
CA THR A 597 22.49 8.14 2.50
C THR A 597 22.21 9.63 2.30
N GLY A 598 21.13 9.96 1.59
CA GLY A 598 20.75 11.35 1.41
C GLY A 598 19.53 11.56 0.53
N PRO A 599 19.10 12.81 0.38
CA PRO A 599 17.95 13.19 -0.43
C PRO A 599 18.18 12.92 -1.92
N PHE A 600 17.22 12.25 -2.55
CA PHE A 600 17.23 11.91 -3.97
C PHE A 600 15.79 11.84 -4.49
N THR A 601 15.50 12.41 -5.65
CA THR A 601 14.16 12.37 -6.27
C THR A 601 14.27 12.07 -7.76
N LEU A 602 13.17 11.53 -8.31
CA LEU A 602 12.98 11.38 -9.75
C LEU A 602 12.68 12.72 -10.44
N ASP A 603 12.70 12.70 -11.77
CA ASP A 603 12.36 13.79 -12.68
C ASP A 603 13.22 15.05 -12.47
N GLN A 604 14.46 14.87 -12.02
CA GLN A 604 15.45 15.94 -11.83
C GLN A 604 16.79 15.52 -12.44
N THR A 605 17.46 16.47 -13.08
CA THR A 605 18.77 16.26 -13.72
C THR A 605 19.93 16.83 -12.90
N ASP A 606 19.65 17.88 -12.13
CA ASP A 606 20.60 18.56 -11.25
C ASP A 606 20.56 17.95 -9.83
N PRO A 607 21.68 17.41 -9.32
CA PRO A 607 21.76 16.80 -7.99
C PRO A 607 21.33 17.72 -6.85
N GLN A 608 21.70 19.01 -6.90
CA GLN A 608 21.46 19.96 -5.80
C GLN A 608 19.98 20.33 -5.74
N ARG A 609 19.37 20.65 -6.89
CA ARG A 609 17.94 20.88 -7.01
C ARG A 609 17.13 19.64 -6.65
N GLY A 610 17.59 18.46 -7.08
CA GLY A 610 17.01 17.18 -6.70
C GLY A 610 17.01 16.98 -5.19
N ALA A 611 18.11 17.30 -4.51
CA ALA A 611 18.20 17.21 -3.06
C ALA A 611 17.26 18.18 -2.32
N GLU A 612 17.06 19.42 -2.81
CA GLU A 612 16.11 20.37 -2.25
C GLU A 612 14.66 19.85 -2.32
N ILE A 613 14.24 19.41 -3.51
CA ILE A 613 12.89 18.89 -3.74
C ILE A 613 12.68 17.60 -2.93
N ALA A 614 13.64 16.69 -2.95
CA ALA A 614 13.56 15.43 -2.23
C ALA A 614 13.38 15.62 -0.71
N ARG A 615 13.98 16.66 -0.10
CA ARG A 615 13.76 16.97 1.34
C ARG A 615 12.29 17.29 1.64
N SER A 616 11.61 18.00 0.75
CA SER A 616 10.18 18.32 0.89
C SER A 616 9.28 17.09 0.73
N LEU A 617 9.64 16.19 -0.20
CA LEU A 617 8.91 14.95 -0.48
C LEU A 617 9.27 13.82 0.48
N ARG A 618 10.30 14.01 1.31
CA ARG A 618 10.96 12.99 2.16
C ARG A 618 11.51 11.81 1.34
N ASP A 619 11.89 12.09 0.09
CA ASP A 619 12.52 11.12 -0.79
C ASP A 619 14.01 10.97 -0.47
N HIS A 620 14.49 9.73 -0.54
CA HIS A 620 15.86 9.40 -0.17
C HIS A 620 16.40 8.22 -0.96
N LEU A 621 17.73 8.17 -1.01
CA LEU A 621 18.48 7.05 -1.53
C LEU A 621 19.60 6.72 -0.56
N THR A 622 19.84 5.43 -0.39
CA THR A 622 20.93 4.89 0.40
C THR A 622 21.62 3.83 -0.42
N PHE A 623 22.94 3.73 -0.34
CA PHE A 623 23.62 2.52 -0.78
C PHE A 623 24.47 1.94 0.33
N VAL A 624 24.71 0.64 0.24
CA VAL A 624 25.75 -0.06 0.97
C VAL A 624 26.57 -0.84 -0.05
N LEU A 625 27.80 -0.40 -0.26
CA LEU A 625 28.70 -0.94 -1.27
C LEU A 625 29.97 -1.46 -0.62
N THR A 626 30.32 -2.69 -0.94
CA THR A 626 31.66 -3.24 -0.72
C THR A 626 32.50 -2.98 -1.97
N ILE A 627 33.45 -2.06 -1.84
CA ILE A 627 34.46 -1.76 -2.86
C ILE A 627 35.60 -2.73 -2.68
N THR A 628 35.97 -3.44 -3.75
CA THR A 628 37.01 -4.47 -3.75
C THR A 628 38.04 -4.17 -4.83
N ALA A 629 39.27 -3.84 -4.41
CA ALA A 629 40.45 -3.94 -5.26
C ALA A 629 40.86 -5.42 -5.26
N THR A 630 40.55 -6.15 -6.33
CA THR A 630 40.79 -7.60 -6.43
C THR A 630 42.28 -7.98 -6.45
N ASP A 631 43.12 -7.02 -6.85
CA ASP A 631 44.58 -7.09 -6.81
C ASP A 631 45.10 -5.70 -6.46
N ILE A 632 45.72 -5.56 -5.29
CA ILE A 632 46.19 -4.26 -4.81
C ILE A 632 47.38 -3.70 -5.61
N GLU A 633 48.23 -4.56 -6.18
CA GLU A 633 49.40 -4.11 -6.94
C GLU A 633 48.94 -3.56 -8.29
N ALA A 634 48.05 -4.29 -8.96
CA ALA A 634 47.42 -3.82 -10.20
C ALA A 634 46.59 -2.56 -9.96
N PHE A 635 45.87 -2.47 -8.83
CA PHE A 635 45.07 -1.31 -8.48
C PHE A 635 45.90 -0.03 -8.34
N VAL A 636 47.05 -0.09 -7.66
CA VAL A 636 47.93 1.09 -7.48
C VAL A 636 48.69 1.44 -8.75
N ALA A 637 48.98 0.47 -9.61
CA ALA A 637 49.65 0.71 -10.88
C ALA A 637 48.71 1.30 -11.96
N ASP A 638 47.39 1.09 -11.83
CA ASP A 638 46.38 1.65 -12.73
C ASP A 638 46.18 3.15 -12.48
N PRO A 639 46.46 4.04 -13.46
CA PRO A 639 46.21 5.48 -13.33
C PRO A 639 44.75 5.86 -13.06
N LEU A 640 43.79 4.96 -13.29
CA LEU A 640 42.39 5.14 -12.98
C LEU A 640 41.97 4.52 -11.64
N HIS A 641 42.88 3.80 -10.97
CA HIS A 641 42.66 3.10 -9.71
C HIS A 641 41.30 2.39 -9.67
N ARG A 642 41.06 1.49 -10.63
CA ARG A 642 39.76 0.85 -10.81
C ARG A 642 39.54 -0.30 -9.81
N ALA A 643 38.43 -0.27 -9.09
CA ALA A 643 37.94 -1.35 -8.23
C ALA A 643 36.52 -1.81 -8.60
N GLU A 644 36.13 -2.99 -8.11
CA GLU A 644 34.77 -3.50 -8.24
C GLU A 644 33.89 -3.01 -7.10
N ALA A 645 32.67 -2.59 -7.42
CA ALA A 645 31.66 -2.23 -6.42
C ALA A 645 30.56 -3.30 -6.41
N THR A 646 30.35 -3.93 -5.26
CA THR A 646 29.26 -4.90 -5.05
C THR A 646 28.40 -4.44 -3.88
N GLY A 647 27.15 -4.88 -3.80
CA GLY A 647 26.26 -4.48 -2.72
C GLY A 647 24.88 -4.15 -3.24
N TRP A 648 24.26 -3.12 -2.66
CA TRP A 648 22.88 -2.76 -2.97
C TRP A 648 22.63 -1.27 -2.79
N VAL A 649 21.65 -0.79 -3.53
CA VAL A 649 21.06 0.54 -3.42
C VAL A 649 19.64 0.37 -2.91
N GLU A 650 19.17 1.24 -2.03
CA GLU A 650 17.81 1.26 -1.53
C GLU A 650 17.27 2.68 -1.64
N SER A 651 16.12 2.83 -2.27
CA SER A 651 15.46 4.13 -2.40
C SER A 651 13.95 3.96 -2.38
N ASN A 652 13.27 4.86 -1.68
CA ASN A 652 11.81 4.88 -1.65
C ASN A 652 11.22 5.24 -3.02
N VAL A 653 11.91 6.05 -3.82
CA VAL A 653 11.46 6.43 -5.17
C VAL A 653 11.89 5.45 -6.27
N LEU A 654 12.92 4.63 -6.03
CA LEU A 654 13.32 3.57 -6.95
C LEU A 654 12.66 2.21 -6.67
N GLY A 655 11.67 2.17 -5.78
CA GLY A 655 10.90 0.94 -5.51
C GLY A 655 11.51 0.00 -4.47
N GLY A 656 12.35 0.51 -3.58
CA GLY A 656 12.98 -0.23 -2.49
C GLY A 656 14.43 -0.61 -2.78
N ARG A 657 14.83 -1.81 -2.37
CA ARG A 657 16.20 -2.31 -2.49
C ARG A 657 16.46 -2.97 -3.84
N LEU A 658 17.51 -2.49 -4.52
CA LEU A 658 18.04 -2.93 -5.80
C LEU A 658 19.47 -3.46 -5.60
N ASP A 659 19.73 -4.70 -6.01
CA ASP A 659 21.08 -5.26 -5.94
C ASP A 659 21.96 -4.73 -7.08
N VAL A 660 23.25 -4.51 -6.80
CA VAL A 660 24.24 -4.14 -7.82
C VAL A 660 24.57 -5.37 -8.66
N GLU A 661 24.19 -5.36 -9.94
CA GLU A 661 24.49 -6.43 -10.88
C GLU A 661 25.95 -6.39 -11.33
N ARG A 662 26.48 -5.16 -11.51
CA ARG A 662 27.88 -4.90 -11.84
C ARG A 662 28.22 -3.48 -11.42
N GLY A 663 29.30 -3.29 -10.68
CA GLY A 663 29.70 -1.97 -10.21
C GLY A 663 31.16 -1.68 -10.44
N TRP A 664 31.45 -0.42 -10.76
CA TRP A 664 32.79 0.11 -10.96
C TRP A 664 33.00 1.29 -10.03
N PHE A 665 34.20 1.35 -9.47
CA PHE A 665 34.68 2.45 -8.66
C PHE A 665 36.05 2.90 -9.19
N HIS A 666 36.27 4.19 -9.31
CA HIS A 666 37.57 4.77 -9.63
C HIS A 666 37.98 5.74 -8.53
N LEU A 667 39.19 5.56 -8.01
CA LEU A 667 39.72 6.38 -6.92
C LEU A 667 40.60 7.51 -7.47
N PHE A 668 40.27 8.76 -7.15
CA PHE A 668 41.08 9.96 -7.46
C PHE A 668 41.47 10.13 -8.93
N VAL A 669 40.49 10.09 -9.84
CA VAL A 669 40.68 10.44 -11.26
C VAL A 669 40.94 11.94 -11.40
N HIS A 670 41.84 12.34 -12.31
CA HIS A 670 42.22 13.73 -12.53
C HIS A 670 41.46 14.35 -13.72
N PRO A 671 40.62 15.37 -13.51
CA PRO A 671 39.98 16.10 -14.59
C PRO A 671 41.00 16.93 -15.40
N ARG A 672 40.74 17.17 -16.69
CA ARG A 672 41.63 17.97 -17.53
C ARG A 672 41.26 19.44 -17.35
N GLY A 673 42.20 20.24 -16.86
CA GLY A 673 42.05 21.70 -16.83
C GLY A 673 41.40 22.29 -15.58
N THR A 674 41.07 21.48 -14.57
CA THR A 674 40.65 21.96 -13.24
C THR A 674 41.55 21.40 -12.13
N PRO A 675 41.89 22.18 -11.08
CA PRO A 675 42.57 21.66 -9.90
C PRO A 675 41.61 20.77 -9.10
N GLY A 676 42.03 19.54 -8.76
CA GLY A 676 41.21 18.61 -7.98
C GLY A 676 41.36 17.12 -8.35
N ARG A 677 40.69 16.27 -7.57
CA ARG A 677 40.56 14.82 -7.81
C ARG A 677 39.09 14.40 -7.68
N ARG A 678 38.67 13.37 -8.42
CA ARG A 678 37.31 12.81 -8.34
C ARG A 678 37.28 11.34 -7.96
N MET A 679 36.31 10.94 -7.15
CA MET A 679 35.94 9.53 -6.98
C MET A 679 34.67 9.24 -7.77
N LEU A 680 34.71 8.23 -8.64
CA LEU A 680 33.63 7.96 -9.59
C LEU A 680 33.01 6.59 -9.32
N TYR A 681 31.68 6.56 -9.25
CA TYR A 681 30.87 5.38 -9.04
C TYR A 681 30.00 5.15 -10.28
N ARG A 682 29.93 3.89 -10.73
CA ARG A 682 29.01 3.45 -11.76
C ARG A 682 28.43 2.12 -11.35
N LEU A 683 27.14 2.05 -11.13
CA LEU A 683 26.47 0.84 -10.64
C LEU A 683 25.36 0.47 -11.60
N TRP A 684 25.48 -0.70 -12.23
CA TRP A 684 24.37 -1.32 -12.93
C TRP A 684 23.42 -1.93 -11.92
N LEU A 685 22.20 -1.43 -11.95
CA LEU A 685 21.08 -1.87 -11.14
C LEU A 685 19.99 -2.40 -12.06
N ARG A 686 19.00 -3.06 -11.47
CA ARG A 686 17.70 -3.21 -12.10
C ARG A 686 16.64 -2.68 -11.16
N ASP A 687 15.64 -1.98 -11.71
CA ASP A 687 14.45 -1.65 -10.95
C ASP A 687 13.67 -2.94 -10.58
N THR A 688 12.59 -2.77 -9.83
CA THR A 688 11.68 -3.87 -9.44
C THR A 688 11.03 -4.56 -10.65
N ALA A 689 10.97 -3.90 -11.81
CA ALA A 689 10.47 -4.44 -13.06
C ALA A 689 11.58 -5.13 -13.91
N GLY A 690 12.82 -5.17 -13.45
CA GLY A 690 13.96 -5.74 -14.18
C GLY A 690 14.53 -4.83 -15.27
N SER A 691 14.09 -3.59 -15.39
CA SER A 691 14.64 -2.62 -16.35
C SER A 691 16.07 -2.25 -15.94
N PRO A 692 17.02 -2.22 -16.88
CA PRO A 692 18.39 -1.84 -16.58
C PRO A 692 18.46 -0.34 -16.21
N LEU A 693 19.12 -0.04 -15.10
CA LEU A 693 19.39 1.32 -14.61
C LEU A 693 20.89 1.48 -14.35
N THR A 694 21.41 2.69 -14.46
CA THR A 694 22.76 3.01 -14.00
C THR A 694 22.72 4.13 -12.97
N LEU A 695 23.25 3.88 -11.77
CA LEU A 695 23.57 4.93 -10.82
C LEU A 695 24.99 5.42 -11.12
N LEU A 696 25.10 6.71 -11.43
CA LEU A 696 26.34 7.45 -11.61
C LEU A 696 26.53 8.29 -10.35
N GLY A 697 27.72 8.21 -9.76
CA GLY A 697 28.09 8.99 -8.59
C GLY A 697 29.42 9.67 -8.81
N ALA A 698 29.52 10.94 -8.45
CA ALA A 698 30.76 11.70 -8.50
C ALA A 698 30.95 12.43 -7.17
N LYS A 699 32.19 12.40 -6.71
CA LYS A 699 32.63 13.08 -5.50
C LYS A 699 33.83 13.91 -5.86
N ASP A 700 33.69 15.21 -5.67
CA ASP A 700 34.71 16.21 -5.95
C ASP A 700 35.59 16.39 -4.72
N VAL A 701 36.90 16.41 -4.92
CA VAL A 701 37.93 16.63 -3.90
C VAL A 701 38.80 17.78 -4.38
N GLU A 702 38.51 18.98 -3.89
CA GLU A 702 39.14 20.24 -4.30
C GLU A 702 39.52 21.07 -3.05
N ASP A 703 40.53 21.95 -3.15
CA ASP A 703 40.90 22.86 -2.05
C ASP A 703 40.16 24.19 -2.21
N ASP A 704 38.94 24.31 -1.66
CA ASP A 704 38.23 25.57 -1.57
C ASP A 704 38.59 26.36 -0.27
N GLN A 705 38.12 27.61 -0.14
CA GLN A 705 38.51 28.47 0.99
C GLN A 705 37.87 28.01 2.31
N GLY A 706 38.50 27.05 3.01
CA GLY A 706 38.06 26.56 4.31
C GLY A 706 38.83 25.33 4.81
N LEU A 707 38.44 24.78 5.97
CA LEU A 707 38.81 23.42 6.40
C LEU A 707 37.73 22.45 5.89
N ASP A 708 37.55 22.33 4.56
CA ASP A 708 36.40 21.61 3.98
C ASP A 708 36.69 20.17 3.51
N VAL A 709 37.86 19.62 3.89
CA VAL A 709 38.24 18.20 3.66
C VAL A 709 37.11 17.23 4.02
N TRP A 710 36.31 17.58 5.03
CA TRP A 710 35.18 16.76 5.44
C TRP A 710 34.03 16.77 4.43
N ALA A 711 33.55 17.90 3.91
CA ALA A 711 32.45 17.90 2.96
C ALA A 711 32.84 17.22 1.64
N ASP A 712 34.06 17.48 1.16
CA ASP A 712 34.61 16.89 -0.06
C ASP A 712 34.79 15.38 0.04
N THR A 713 35.23 14.89 1.20
CA THR A 713 35.40 13.45 1.45
C THR A 713 34.13 12.76 1.95
N THR A 714 32.99 13.46 2.09
CA THR A 714 31.75 12.85 2.58
C THR A 714 30.51 13.06 1.72
N THR A 715 30.58 13.92 0.70
CA THR A 715 29.45 14.23 -0.19
C THR A 715 29.57 13.48 -1.51
N LEU A 716 28.46 12.93 -2.01
CA LEU A 716 28.39 12.28 -3.31
C LEU A 716 27.21 12.83 -4.10
N PHE A 717 27.49 13.43 -5.24
CA PHE A 717 26.48 13.82 -6.22
C PHE A 717 26.09 12.60 -7.03
N VAL A 718 24.79 12.33 -7.15
CA VAL A 718 24.29 11.14 -7.84
C VAL A 718 23.28 11.49 -8.92
N ARG A 719 23.34 10.72 -10.02
CA ARG A 719 22.36 10.72 -11.10
C ARG A 719 22.00 9.27 -11.42
N VAL A 720 20.71 8.99 -11.57
CA VAL A 720 20.22 7.69 -12.04
C VAL A 720 19.70 7.86 -13.46
N VAL A 721 20.17 7.01 -14.36
CA VAL A 721 19.84 7.06 -15.78
C VAL A 721 19.30 5.71 -16.24
N ALA A 722 18.43 5.74 -17.26
CA ALA A 722 17.88 4.55 -17.87
C ALA A 722 18.96 3.81 -18.69
N GLY A 723 18.94 2.48 -18.62
CA GLY A 723 19.90 1.61 -19.30
C GLY A 723 21.11 1.22 -18.45
N HIS A 724 21.78 0.15 -18.86
CA HIS A 724 23.10 -0.22 -18.36
C HIS A 724 24.12 0.51 -19.21
N LEU A 725 24.56 1.67 -18.74
CA LEU A 725 25.58 2.46 -19.42
C LEU A 725 26.94 1.84 -19.09
N PRO A 726 27.63 1.21 -20.06
CA PRO A 726 28.97 0.69 -19.80
C PRO A 726 29.91 1.85 -19.44
N PRO A 727 31.04 1.55 -18.76
CA PRO A 727 32.17 2.47 -18.75
C PRO A 727 32.51 2.84 -20.21
N PRO A 728 32.98 4.06 -20.48
CA PRO A 728 33.35 4.46 -21.83
C PRO A 728 34.31 3.45 -22.46
N GLU A 729 33.99 2.94 -23.66
CA GLU A 729 34.89 2.08 -24.41
C GLU A 729 36.05 2.93 -24.96
N ALA A 730 37.21 2.82 -24.31
CA ALA A 730 38.42 3.45 -24.76
C ALA A 730 39.35 2.41 -25.37
N ALA A 731 39.87 2.65 -26.58
CA ALA A 731 40.82 1.76 -27.22
C ALA A 731 42.21 1.76 -26.53
N THR A 732 42.48 2.75 -25.66
CA THR A 732 43.72 2.92 -24.89
C THR A 732 43.46 3.57 -23.51
N HIS A 733 44.33 3.34 -22.52
CA HIS A 733 44.24 3.99 -21.19
C HIS A 733 44.21 5.53 -21.26
N ALA A 734 44.95 6.14 -22.19
CA ALA A 734 44.96 7.60 -22.38
C ALA A 734 43.61 8.17 -22.88
N GLN A 735 42.85 7.38 -23.63
CA GLN A 735 41.50 7.75 -24.07
C GLN A 735 40.47 7.57 -22.94
N ALA A 736 40.63 6.56 -22.07
CA ALA A 736 39.80 6.40 -20.87
C ALA A 736 39.99 7.59 -19.91
N LEU A 737 41.24 8.02 -19.73
CA LEU A 737 41.61 9.24 -19.01
C LEU A 737 40.94 10.48 -19.61
N ALA A 738 40.97 10.66 -20.94
CA ALA A 738 40.32 11.80 -21.59
C ALA A 738 38.79 11.79 -21.40
N VAL A 739 38.12 10.64 -21.58
CA VAL A 739 36.65 10.58 -21.48
C VAL A 739 36.15 10.73 -20.04
N LEU A 740 36.89 10.24 -19.03
CA LEU A 740 36.52 10.43 -17.62
C LEU A 740 36.86 11.85 -17.12
N ALA A 741 37.86 12.49 -17.73
CA ALA A 741 38.32 13.84 -17.38
C ALA A 741 37.54 14.98 -18.04
N ASP A 742 36.88 14.72 -19.19
CA ASP A 742 36.07 15.69 -19.95
C ASP A 742 34.58 15.70 -19.51
N LEU A 743 34.23 15.03 -18.40
CA LEU A 743 32.87 15.09 -17.84
C LEU A 743 32.74 16.33 -16.94
N ASP A 744 32.03 17.37 -17.37
CA ASP A 744 31.88 18.63 -16.61
C ASP A 744 31.52 18.41 -15.12
N ASP A 745 30.58 17.49 -14.83
CA ASP A 745 30.10 17.17 -13.47
C ASP A 745 30.50 15.76 -12.98
N GLY A 746 31.34 15.04 -13.72
CA GLY A 746 31.71 13.64 -13.40
C GLY A 746 30.59 12.61 -13.58
N LEU A 747 29.38 13.02 -14.00
CA LEU A 747 28.17 12.19 -14.08
C LEU A 747 27.78 11.81 -15.52
N GLY A 748 28.69 11.93 -16.50
CA GLY A 748 28.48 11.49 -17.88
C GLY A 748 27.70 12.49 -18.75
N PRO A 749 27.77 12.40 -20.10
CA PRO A 749 27.00 13.28 -20.98
C PRO A 749 25.50 13.15 -20.72
N THR A 750 24.88 14.30 -20.49
CA THR A 750 23.45 14.51 -20.25
C THR A 750 22.68 14.34 -21.55
N ALA A 751 22.05 13.18 -21.71
CA ALA A 751 20.81 13.09 -22.48
C ALA A 751 19.70 13.38 -21.45
N PRO A 752 19.12 14.60 -21.39
CA PRO A 752 18.09 14.94 -20.39
C PRO A 752 16.90 13.99 -20.45
N ASP A 753 16.62 13.46 -21.64
CA ASP A 753 15.63 12.44 -21.97
C ASP A 753 15.91 11.05 -21.36
N LYS A 754 17.11 10.78 -20.85
CA LYS A 754 17.49 9.49 -20.24
C LYS A 754 17.76 9.57 -18.74
N THR A 755 17.76 10.77 -18.16
CA THR A 755 17.98 10.95 -16.72
C THR A 755 16.67 10.76 -15.97
N LEU A 756 16.64 9.79 -15.07
CA LEU A 756 15.45 9.45 -14.29
C LEU A 756 15.36 10.24 -12.99
N GLY A 757 16.50 10.60 -12.39
CA GLY A 757 16.53 11.33 -11.13
C GLY A 757 17.93 11.73 -10.68
N ALA A 758 18.00 12.65 -9.74
CA ALA A 758 19.25 13.18 -9.20
C ALA A 758 19.12 13.52 -7.70
N GLY A 759 20.26 13.57 -7.00
CA GLY A 759 20.30 13.87 -5.56
C GLY A 759 21.71 13.96 -5.00
N VAL A 760 21.79 14.17 -3.69
CA VAL A 760 23.05 14.30 -2.95
C VAL A 760 23.05 13.34 -1.77
N LEU A 761 24.05 12.46 -1.71
CA LEU A 761 24.25 11.54 -0.59
C LEU A 761 25.38 12.01 0.30
N VAL A 762 25.29 11.69 1.58
CA VAL A 762 26.37 11.93 2.55
C VAL A 762 26.70 10.68 3.33
N ILE A 763 27.97 10.51 3.71
CA ILE A 763 28.36 9.56 4.74
C ILE A 763 28.22 10.24 6.11
N LYS A 764 27.46 9.62 7.01
CA LYS A 764 27.29 10.15 8.38
C LYS A 764 28.57 9.86 9.19
N PRO A 765 28.93 10.69 10.19
CA PRO A 765 30.13 10.47 11.01
C PRO A 765 30.24 9.06 11.60
N TRP A 766 29.13 8.49 12.06
CA TRP A 766 29.08 7.12 12.59
C TRP A 766 29.23 6.04 11.51
N ASP A 767 28.72 6.28 10.30
CA ASP A 767 28.87 5.35 9.17
C ASP A 767 30.33 5.34 8.66
N LEU A 768 31.03 6.49 8.70
CA LEU A 768 32.46 6.57 8.41
C LEU A 768 33.30 5.81 9.45
N ALA A 769 33.03 6.00 10.74
CA ALA A 769 33.70 5.24 11.80
C ALA A 769 33.48 3.73 11.61
N LYS A 770 32.28 3.33 11.19
CA LYS A 770 31.95 1.93 10.87
C LYS A 770 32.69 1.44 9.63
N GLN A 771 32.77 2.22 8.56
CA GLN A 771 33.53 1.89 7.34
C GLN A 771 34.98 1.53 7.67
N LEU A 772 35.65 2.29 8.54
CA LEU A 772 37.03 2.00 8.96
C LEU A 772 37.16 0.60 9.60
N THR A 773 36.11 0.10 10.26
CA THR A 773 36.09 -1.27 10.83
C THR A 773 35.82 -2.38 9.81
N THR A 774 35.44 -2.02 8.58
CA THR A 774 35.05 -2.98 7.53
C THR A 774 36.17 -3.35 6.58
N PHE A 775 37.37 -2.76 6.73
CA PHE A 775 38.51 -3.13 5.90
C PHE A 775 38.85 -4.62 6.09
N ARG A 776 38.89 -5.35 4.99
CA ARG A 776 39.26 -6.77 4.92
C ARG A 776 40.29 -6.95 3.81
N THR A 777 41.17 -7.93 4.01
CA THR A 777 42.13 -8.34 3.00
C THR A 777 42.05 -9.85 2.83
N GLN A 778 42.26 -10.32 1.60
CA GLN A 778 42.26 -11.74 1.27
C GLN A 778 43.44 -12.03 0.34
N GLY A 779 44.34 -12.92 0.78
CA GLY A 779 45.62 -13.23 0.12
C GLY A 779 46.78 -13.26 1.13
N ASP A 780 47.94 -13.76 0.70
CA ASP A 780 49.07 -14.06 1.59
C ASP A 780 49.75 -12.81 2.19
N ALA A 781 49.49 -11.61 1.65
CA ALA A 781 50.15 -10.36 2.03
C ALA A 781 49.19 -9.28 2.57
N GLY A 782 48.14 -9.68 3.32
CA GLY A 782 47.06 -8.79 3.76
C GLY A 782 47.48 -7.46 4.43
N PRO A 783 48.34 -7.44 5.46
CA PRO A 783 48.77 -6.19 6.11
C PRO A 783 49.53 -5.24 5.17
N ALA A 784 50.32 -5.78 4.24
CA ALA A 784 51.06 -4.99 3.26
C ALA A 784 50.12 -4.33 2.24
N ALA A 785 49.10 -5.05 1.79
CA ALA A 785 48.07 -4.56 0.89
C ALA A 785 47.28 -3.38 1.51
N LEU A 786 46.90 -3.49 2.78
CA LEU A 786 46.21 -2.40 3.49
C LEU A 786 47.09 -1.15 3.63
N ALA A 787 48.38 -1.32 3.93
CA ALA A 787 49.34 -0.21 4.00
C ALA A 787 49.56 0.45 2.63
N GLN A 788 49.58 -0.33 1.55
CA GLN A 788 49.72 0.17 0.19
C GLN A 788 48.49 1.00 -0.25
N PHE A 789 47.28 0.50 0.03
CA PHE A 789 46.05 1.27 -0.17
C PHE A 789 46.05 2.58 0.64
N GLY A 790 46.43 2.52 1.92
CA GLY A 790 46.48 3.70 2.79
C GLY A 790 47.49 4.75 2.35
N ARG A 791 48.65 4.33 1.81
CA ARG A 791 49.67 5.25 1.26
C ARG A 791 49.18 5.99 0.02
N LEU A 792 48.55 5.29 -0.93
CA LEU A 792 47.90 5.93 -2.07
C LEU A 792 46.80 6.90 -1.58
N PHE A 793 45.97 6.37 -0.68
CA PHE A 793 45.00 7.04 0.19
C PHE A 793 45.34 8.50 0.51
N LEU A 794 46.29 8.56 1.44
CA LEU A 794 46.74 9.78 2.11
C LEU A 794 47.68 10.62 1.23
N GLY A 795 48.40 9.99 0.30
CA GLY A 795 49.26 10.69 -0.66
C GLY A 795 48.45 11.60 -1.56
N GLU A 796 47.37 11.08 -2.17
CA GLU A 796 46.49 11.87 -3.04
C GLU A 796 45.80 13.02 -2.31
N LEU A 797 45.37 12.80 -1.06
CA LEU A 797 44.82 13.88 -0.22
C LEU A 797 45.87 14.94 0.15
N TRP A 798 47.10 14.53 0.44
CA TRP A 798 48.20 15.45 0.72
C TRP A 798 48.53 16.31 -0.50
N ASP A 799 48.50 15.73 -1.70
CA ASP A 799 48.77 16.45 -2.94
C ASP A 799 47.71 17.53 -3.20
N VAL A 800 46.43 17.21 -3.02
CA VAL A 800 45.32 18.17 -3.19
C VAL A 800 45.35 19.30 -2.15
N TYR A 801 45.48 18.98 -0.85
CA TYR A 801 45.28 19.99 0.21
C TYR A 801 46.58 20.66 0.71
N VAL A 802 47.75 20.10 0.41
CA VAL A 802 49.02 20.56 1.01
C VAL A 802 50.10 20.89 -0.01
N ALA A 803 50.31 20.05 -1.03
CA ALA A 803 51.36 20.28 -2.02
C ALA A 803 51.10 21.53 -2.89
N ASP A 804 49.87 21.73 -3.35
CA ASP A 804 49.49 22.91 -4.16
C ASP A 804 49.59 24.23 -3.37
N ARG A 805 49.26 24.22 -2.06
CA ARG A 805 49.45 25.38 -1.16
C ARG A 805 50.93 25.74 -0.96
N LEU A 806 51.82 24.74 -0.92
CA LEU A 806 53.26 24.95 -0.76
C LEU A 806 53.93 25.40 -2.07
N ALA A 807 53.47 24.94 -3.23
CA ALA A 807 53.92 25.39 -4.54
C ALA A 807 53.57 26.86 -4.79
N GLY A 808 52.35 27.30 -4.41
CA GLY A 808 51.93 28.70 -4.48
C GLY A 808 52.74 29.66 -3.60
N ARG A 809 53.30 29.18 -2.46
CA ARG A 809 54.13 29.99 -1.56
C ARG A 809 55.58 30.15 -2.00
N ARG A 810 56.11 29.28 -2.88
CA ARG A 810 57.51 29.34 -3.35
C ARG A 810 57.73 30.21 -4.60
N GLY A 811 56.66 30.69 -5.26
CA GLY A 811 56.73 31.56 -6.44
C GLY A 811 56.86 33.07 -6.16
N GLY A 812 56.88 33.49 -4.89
CA GLY A 812 56.84 34.89 -4.48
C GLY A 812 58.19 35.51 -4.14
N VAL A 813 59.19 35.43 -5.02
CA VAL A 813 60.37 36.33 -4.96
C VAL A 813 60.46 37.06 -6.28
N ARG A 814 59.76 38.20 -6.38
CA ARG A 814 60.06 39.21 -7.41
C ARG A 814 60.93 40.29 -6.80
N VAL A 815 62.15 40.32 -7.32
CA VAL A 815 63.15 41.38 -7.23
C VAL A 815 62.50 42.74 -7.45
N GLY A 816 62.67 43.64 -6.48
CA GLY A 816 62.25 45.02 -6.61
C GLY A 816 63.14 45.74 -7.63
N THR A 817 62.52 46.32 -8.65
CA THR A 817 63.05 47.47 -9.37
C THR A 817 62.17 48.67 -9.11
N ARG A 818 62.86 49.75 -8.78
CA ARG A 818 62.43 51.07 -8.34
C ARG A 818 62.22 51.96 -9.57
N GLU A 819 61.60 53.13 -9.33
CA GLU A 819 61.34 54.27 -10.25
C GLU A 819 60.00 54.17 -10.99
N GLY A 820 59.11 55.16 -11.01
CA GLY A 820 59.18 56.54 -10.56
C GLY A 820 58.27 57.37 -11.46
N ARG A 821 57.27 58.03 -10.85
CA ARG A 821 56.20 58.90 -11.40
C ARG A 821 54.95 58.24 -11.94
#